data_AF-A0A5B8USK1-F1
#
_entry.id   AF-A0A5B8USK1-F1
#
_cell.length_a   1.000
_cell.length_b   1.000
_cell.length_c   1.000
_cell.angle_alpha   90.00
_cell.angle_beta   90.00
_cell.angle_gamma   90.00
#
_symmetry.space_group_name_H-M   'P 1'
#
loop_
_entity.id
_entity.type
_entity.pdbx_description
1 polymer ?
#
loop_
_entity_poly.entity_id
_entity_poly.type
_entity_poly.pdbx_seq_one_letter_code
_entity_poly.pdbx_strand_id
1 'polypeptide(L)'
;MQGYFSMFSGSYYKLSLTLLLTIVFTFANGQDRSPTNSWKGFEKVGFSVDGHNAYYVKPAHALPGNPWVWRASFPDWHTDMDSILLTKGFFVAYISDDDQYGSPQAMQVWDKLYDYLTTKINLAPKVALEAVSRGALYAYGWAKRNPDKVTCVYAETPVCDIKSWPGGKEKGIGDTALWSQLKAVYHFTEEQAMAYRDNPVDNLEGLASFRVPVLHVIGLEDKLAPPAENSYLFAQRYIAAGGPMSIHPVTIGPQELMGHHFPIDRPDYYADFIFNNSFPVKEPLPYSNYYEKASGLKNFYKAVTTRKMATVTFLGGSITYNPGWRQKVCRYLTERFPDAEFHFIAAGIPSLGSLPHAFRLQRDVLDSGKTDLLFVEAAVNDRANSTDSITQVRALEGIIRHAKKSNPDMDIVMMAFADPDKTGDYNKGIVPAEIANHRLLSYYYDLPFINLGKEVSDKMNHHEFNWDDDFKDLHPAAFGQELYFATIKGLLQDCFDHQPGGLPEPARSLPKPLDKANLQHGKYYNIRNAVYRNGWTITPQWHPSDGLPTREGFVNIPVLSSDTPGAELSLPFKGTAVGIAIVSGSDAGIISYAVDKGEYRNLDMYTQWSAMLHLPWYLLLGSDLKPGNHVLKIRISGQKNKASKGTTCRIVNFLINE
;
A
#
# COMPACT_ATOMS: atom_id res chain seq x y z
N MET A 1 9.98 -16.09 79.74
CA MET A 1 9.99 -17.21 80.72
C MET A 1 10.75 -18.34 80.07
N GLN A 2 12.02 -18.58 80.44
CA GLN A 2 12.39 -19.56 81.49
C GLN A 2 11.63 -20.88 81.27
N GLY A 3 12.22 -22.03 80.98
CA GLY A 3 13.60 -22.47 81.09
C GLY A 3 13.62 -23.93 81.54
N TYR A 4 14.70 -24.63 81.17
CA TYR A 4 15.37 -25.67 81.96
C TYR A 4 14.68 -27.05 82.14
N PHE A 5 15.26 -28.10 81.53
CA PHE A 5 16.19 -29.10 82.12
C PHE A 5 15.43 -30.41 82.44
N SER A 6 15.89 -31.59 82.05
CA SER A 6 16.90 -32.45 82.74
C SER A 6 16.34 -33.89 82.61
N MET A 7 17.04 -35.03 82.52
CA MET A 7 18.43 -35.48 82.51
C MET A 7 18.39 -37.01 82.26
N PHE A 8 19.43 -37.55 81.61
CA PHE A 8 20.15 -38.83 81.84
C PHE A 8 19.36 -40.12 82.25
N SER A 9 19.56 -41.30 81.65
CA SER A 9 20.84 -42.03 81.48
C SER A 9 20.64 -43.42 80.83
N GLY A 10 21.63 -43.84 80.02
CA GLY A 10 22.12 -45.23 79.83
C GLY A 10 21.25 -46.25 79.06
N SER A 11 21.77 -47.21 78.30
CA SER A 11 23.08 -47.40 77.67
C SER A 11 23.04 -48.67 76.78
N TYR A 12 23.54 -48.52 75.54
CA TYR A 12 24.17 -49.50 74.65
C TYR A 12 23.39 -50.58 73.84
N TYR A 13 23.90 -50.72 72.60
CA TYR A 13 23.81 -51.81 71.61
C TYR A 13 22.67 -51.82 70.60
N LYS A 14 22.86 -51.14 69.45
CA LYS A 14 23.28 -51.78 68.17
C LYS A 14 23.37 -50.72 67.07
N LEU A 15 24.48 -50.74 66.34
CA LEU A 15 24.63 -50.09 65.05
C LEU A 15 23.57 -50.66 64.09
N SER A 16 22.60 -49.83 63.70
CA SER A 16 21.83 -50.00 62.47
C SER A 16 21.74 -48.62 61.83
N LEU A 17 22.59 -48.39 60.84
CA LEU A 17 22.63 -47.18 60.03
C LEU A 17 21.37 -47.18 59.14
N THR A 18 20.29 -46.54 59.60
CA THR A 18 19.12 -46.27 58.78
C THR A 18 19.47 -45.14 57.81
N LEU A 19 20.08 -45.50 56.68
CA LEU A 19 20.17 -44.61 55.53
C LEU A 19 18.77 -44.51 54.93
N LEU A 20 18.17 -43.31 54.98
CA LEU A 20 16.97 -42.96 54.22
C LEU A 20 17.25 -43.29 52.74
N LEU A 21 16.65 -44.37 52.24
CA LEU A 21 16.67 -44.68 50.82
C LEU A 21 15.74 -43.68 50.12
N THR A 22 16.32 -42.63 49.56
CA THR A 22 15.67 -41.83 48.52
C THR A 22 15.37 -42.80 47.37
N ILE A 23 14.10 -43.21 47.24
CA ILE A 23 13.63 -43.94 46.07
C ILE A 23 13.79 -42.99 44.89
N VAL A 24 14.85 -43.21 44.11
CA VAL A 24 14.98 -42.71 42.76
C VAL A 24 13.89 -43.42 41.97
N PHE A 25 12.70 -42.81 41.87
CA PHE A 25 11.85 -43.07 40.73
C PHE A 25 12.58 -42.50 39.52
N THR A 26 13.32 -43.37 38.83
CA THR A 26 13.50 -43.20 37.39
C THR A 26 12.09 -43.16 36.81
N PHE A 27 11.55 -41.96 36.63
CA PHE A 27 10.61 -41.72 35.57
C PHE A 27 11.39 -42.06 34.30
N ALA A 28 11.25 -43.30 33.85
CA ALA A 28 11.22 -43.55 32.44
C ALA A 28 10.14 -42.61 31.93
N ASN A 29 10.55 -41.47 31.38
CA ASN A 29 9.72 -40.76 30.43
C ASN A 29 9.47 -41.79 29.34
N GLY A 30 8.37 -42.52 29.48
CA GLY A 30 7.65 -43.00 28.33
C GLY A 30 7.54 -41.77 27.45
N GLN A 31 8.30 -41.77 26.36
CA GLN A 31 7.87 -41.04 25.20
C GLN A 31 6.46 -41.57 24.97
N ASP A 32 5.47 -40.82 25.43
CA ASP A 32 4.16 -40.83 24.82
C ASP A 32 4.47 -40.61 23.34
N ARG A 33 4.51 -41.71 22.60
CA ARG A 33 4.48 -41.66 21.15
C ARG A 33 3.12 -41.06 20.86
N SER A 34 3.08 -39.74 20.74
CA SER A 34 2.00 -39.04 20.09
C SER A 34 1.69 -39.84 18.82
N PRO A 35 0.42 -40.19 18.55
CA PRO A 35 0.09 -40.96 17.36
C PRO A 35 0.76 -40.25 16.19
N THR A 36 1.55 -41.00 15.41
CA THR A 36 2.26 -40.46 14.26
C THR A 36 1.23 -39.80 13.35
N ASN A 37 1.13 -38.47 13.40
CA ASN A 37 0.36 -37.67 12.45
C ASN A 37 1.09 -37.82 11.12
N SER A 38 0.80 -38.88 10.39
CA SER A 38 1.38 -39.16 9.08
C SER A 38 0.32 -38.98 8.00
N TRP A 39 0.69 -38.33 6.90
CA TRP A 39 -0.13 -38.25 5.70
C TRP A 39 0.58 -38.99 4.57
N LYS A 40 0.00 -40.10 4.10
CA LYS A 40 0.59 -40.99 3.08
C LYS A 40 2.09 -41.33 3.33
N GLY A 41 2.49 -41.51 4.59
CA GLY A 41 3.86 -41.82 5.00
C GLY A 41 4.78 -40.60 5.24
N PHE A 42 4.32 -39.38 4.96
CA PHE A 42 5.01 -38.13 5.28
C PHE A 42 4.60 -37.59 6.66
N GLU A 43 5.50 -36.87 7.33
CA GLU A 43 5.21 -36.23 8.62
C GLU A 43 4.23 -35.05 8.41
N LYS A 44 3.11 -35.05 9.14
CA LYS A 44 2.09 -34.00 9.15
C LYS A 44 2.11 -33.27 10.50
N VAL A 45 2.26 -31.95 10.46
CA VAL A 45 2.28 -31.10 11.65
C VAL A 45 1.00 -30.26 11.68
N GLY A 46 0.14 -30.52 12.66
CA GLY A 46 -1.10 -29.77 12.90
C GLY A 46 -0.90 -28.64 13.91
N PHE A 47 -1.59 -27.52 13.69
CA PHE A 47 -1.59 -26.33 14.54
C PHE A 47 -2.88 -25.54 14.34
N SER A 48 -3.02 -24.39 15.01
CA SER A 48 -4.15 -23.48 14.80
C SER A 48 -3.67 -22.07 14.49
N VAL A 49 -4.37 -21.40 13.57
CA VAL A 49 -4.18 -20.00 13.21
C VAL A 49 -5.54 -19.31 13.34
N ASP A 50 -5.62 -18.30 14.19
CA ASP A 50 -6.85 -17.50 14.38
C ASP A 50 -8.11 -18.32 14.72
N GLY A 51 -7.94 -19.46 15.41
CA GLY A 51 -9.04 -20.37 15.74
C GLY A 51 -9.38 -21.40 14.65
N HIS A 52 -8.72 -21.34 13.50
CA HIS A 52 -8.85 -22.33 12.43
C HIS A 52 -7.81 -23.43 12.56
N ASN A 53 -8.18 -24.67 12.26
CA ASN A 53 -7.24 -25.78 12.18
C ASN A 53 -6.40 -25.65 10.91
N ALA A 54 -5.08 -25.74 11.04
CA ALA A 54 -4.15 -25.70 9.94
C ALA A 54 -3.14 -26.84 10.05
N TYR A 55 -2.52 -27.20 8.94
CA TYR A 55 -1.40 -28.13 8.95
C TYR A 55 -0.44 -27.87 7.80
N TYR A 56 0.79 -28.38 7.96
CA TYR A 56 1.70 -28.60 6.84
C TYR A 56 2.25 -30.03 6.88
N VAL A 57 2.57 -30.56 5.71
CA VAL A 57 3.19 -31.87 5.51
C VAL A 57 4.62 -31.65 5.05
N LYS A 58 5.57 -32.35 5.68
CA LYS A 58 6.99 -32.20 5.43
C LYS A 58 7.47 -33.20 4.39
N PRO A 59 8.31 -32.80 3.44
CA PRO A 59 9.04 -33.74 2.61
C PRO A 59 10.05 -34.51 3.48
N ALA A 60 10.41 -35.73 3.07
CA ALA A 60 11.48 -36.49 3.72
C ALA A 60 12.84 -35.77 3.57
N HIS A 61 13.06 -35.12 2.43
CA HIS A 61 14.23 -34.32 2.11
C HIS A 61 13.80 -33.00 1.47
N ALA A 62 13.84 -31.91 2.23
CA ALA A 62 13.44 -30.59 1.73
C ALA A 62 14.42 -30.06 0.66
N LEU A 63 13.87 -29.39 -0.36
CA LEU A 63 14.69 -28.62 -1.32
C LEU A 63 15.25 -27.34 -0.69
N PRO A 64 16.39 -26.83 -1.20
CA PRO A 64 16.90 -25.52 -0.82
C PRO A 64 15.82 -24.43 -0.96
N GLY A 65 15.68 -23.60 0.07
CA GLY A 65 14.69 -22.52 0.13
C GLY A 65 13.28 -22.95 0.57
N ASN A 66 13.05 -24.25 0.86
CA ASN A 66 11.77 -24.77 1.35
C ASN A 66 10.54 -24.34 0.50
N PRO A 67 10.53 -24.64 -0.82
CA PRO A 67 9.39 -24.34 -1.68
C PRO A 67 8.15 -25.13 -1.20
N TRP A 68 6.97 -24.55 -1.43
CA TRP A 68 5.74 -25.10 -0.89
C TRP A 68 4.53 -24.81 -1.78
N VAL A 69 3.56 -25.71 -1.68
CA VAL A 69 2.24 -25.60 -2.29
C VAL A 69 1.19 -25.44 -1.21
N TRP A 70 0.22 -24.56 -1.45
CA TRP A 70 -0.87 -24.29 -0.54
C TRP A 70 -2.20 -24.69 -1.18
N ARG A 71 -2.83 -25.70 -0.60
CA ARG A 71 -4.18 -26.15 -0.98
C ARG A 71 -5.24 -25.23 -0.42
N ALA A 72 -6.13 -24.75 -1.29
CA ALA A 72 -7.18 -23.81 -0.93
C ALA A 72 -8.39 -24.46 -0.24
N SER A 73 -8.87 -25.57 -0.78
CA SER A 73 -10.03 -26.34 -0.32
C SER A 73 -9.85 -27.82 -0.69
N PHE A 74 -10.68 -28.70 -0.12
CA PHE A 74 -10.70 -30.14 -0.42
C PHE A 74 -9.30 -30.79 -0.29
N PRO A 75 -8.69 -30.76 0.90
CA PRO A 75 -7.30 -31.19 1.10
C PRO A 75 -7.02 -32.67 0.76
N ASP A 76 -8.06 -33.51 0.74
CA ASP A 76 -7.93 -34.94 0.49
C ASP A 76 -8.33 -35.36 -0.94
N TRP A 77 -8.75 -34.41 -1.79
CA TRP A 77 -9.13 -34.65 -3.19
C TRP A 77 -7.92 -34.58 -4.13
N HIS A 78 -7.79 -35.54 -5.07
CA HIS A 78 -6.72 -35.62 -6.07
C HIS A 78 -5.29 -35.33 -5.55
N THR A 79 -4.93 -36.02 -4.48
CA THR A 79 -3.69 -35.79 -3.71
C THR A 79 -2.43 -36.47 -4.28
N ASP A 80 -2.46 -36.90 -5.53
CA ASP A 80 -1.32 -37.55 -6.17
C ASP A 80 -0.22 -36.53 -6.52
N MET A 81 -0.62 -35.33 -6.97
CA MET A 81 0.31 -34.21 -7.23
C MET A 81 1.06 -33.81 -5.95
N ASP A 82 0.36 -33.67 -4.82
CA ASP A 82 0.97 -33.41 -3.51
C ASP A 82 2.03 -34.44 -3.14
N SER A 83 1.74 -35.73 -3.38
CA SER A 83 2.64 -36.84 -3.05
C SER A 83 3.92 -36.79 -3.89
N ILE A 84 3.79 -36.43 -5.18
CA ILE A 84 4.91 -36.23 -6.09
C ILE A 84 5.75 -35.03 -5.65
N LEU A 85 5.11 -33.90 -5.32
CA LEU A 85 5.79 -32.69 -4.84
C LEU A 85 6.53 -32.91 -3.52
N LEU A 86 5.90 -33.60 -2.55
CA LEU A 86 6.53 -33.99 -1.28
C LEU A 86 7.76 -34.89 -1.51
N THR A 87 7.65 -35.84 -2.45
CA THR A 87 8.78 -36.70 -2.84
C THR A 87 9.91 -35.88 -3.48
N LYS A 88 9.57 -34.83 -4.24
CA LYS A 88 10.51 -33.89 -4.85
C LYS A 88 11.06 -32.85 -3.87
N GLY A 89 10.60 -32.82 -2.62
CA GLY A 89 11.14 -31.96 -1.56
C GLY A 89 10.36 -30.67 -1.29
N PHE A 90 9.11 -30.57 -1.74
CA PHE A 90 8.20 -29.47 -1.42
C PHE A 90 7.46 -29.71 -0.10
N PHE A 91 7.05 -28.65 0.57
CA PHE A 91 6.05 -28.72 1.64
C PHE A 91 4.64 -28.57 1.06
N VAL A 92 3.65 -29.17 1.73
CA VAL A 92 2.22 -29.00 1.39
C VAL A 92 1.50 -28.41 2.59
N ALA A 93 0.76 -27.31 2.43
CA ALA A 93 0.04 -26.63 3.50
C ALA A 93 -1.45 -26.49 3.23
N TYR A 94 -2.24 -26.43 4.30
CA TYR A 94 -3.69 -26.23 4.25
C TYR A 94 -4.20 -25.56 5.54
N ILE A 95 -5.27 -24.77 5.42
CA ILE A 95 -6.04 -24.22 6.54
C ILE A 95 -7.53 -24.48 6.31
N SER A 96 -8.21 -24.91 7.38
CA SER A 96 -9.64 -25.17 7.38
C SER A 96 -10.42 -23.87 7.54
N ASP A 97 -10.66 -23.19 6.44
CA ASP A 97 -11.47 -21.96 6.36
C ASP A 97 -12.51 -22.03 5.22
N ASP A 98 -12.95 -23.25 4.91
CA ASP A 98 -13.99 -23.53 3.92
C ASP A 98 -15.34 -22.86 4.32
N ASP A 99 -16.23 -22.67 3.35
CA ASP A 99 -17.54 -21.99 3.48
C ASP A 99 -17.49 -20.47 3.78
N GLN A 100 -16.30 -19.87 3.73
CA GLN A 100 -16.11 -18.41 3.71
C GLN A 100 -15.99 -17.83 2.28
N TYR A 101 -15.97 -18.68 1.25
CA TYR A 101 -16.07 -18.30 -0.17
C TYR A 101 -15.01 -17.30 -0.65
N GLY A 102 -13.82 -17.24 -0.02
CA GLY A 102 -12.79 -16.26 -0.36
C GLY A 102 -13.14 -14.82 0.06
N SER A 103 -14.00 -14.65 1.06
CA SER A 103 -14.39 -13.34 1.59
C SER A 103 -13.18 -12.54 2.10
N PRO A 104 -13.28 -11.21 2.19
CA PRO A 104 -12.22 -10.39 2.77
C PRO A 104 -11.74 -10.87 4.14
N GLN A 105 -12.65 -11.37 4.98
CA GLN A 105 -12.35 -11.94 6.29
C GLN A 105 -11.51 -13.22 6.16
N ALA A 106 -11.88 -14.13 5.26
CA ALA A 106 -11.07 -15.33 4.96
C ALA A 106 -9.66 -14.98 4.48
N MET A 107 -9.53 -13.92 3.67
CA MET A 107 -8.21 -13.46 3.20
C MET A 107 -7.30 -12.98 4.32
N GLN A 108 -7.86 -12.50 5.45
CA GLN A 108 -7.06 -12.17 6.63
C GLN A 108 -6.54 -13.42 7.35
N VAL A 109 -7.35 -14.48 7.42
CA VAL A 109 -6.93 -15.78 7.97
C VAL A 109 -5.80 -16.37 7.12
N TRP A 110 -5.93 -16.25 5.79
CA TRP A 110 -4.88 -16.63 4.84
C TRP A 110 -3.59 -15.80 5.04
N ASP A 111 -3.67 -14.47 5.15
CA ASP A 111 -2.48 -13.65 5.45
C ASP A 111 -1.78 -14.13 6.74
N LYS A 112 -2.53 -14.47 7.81
CA LYS A 112 -1.96 -15.01 9.06
C LYS A 112 -1.28 -16.38 8.88
N LEU A 113 -1.86 -17.27 8.08
CA LEU A 113 -1.24 -18.57 7.78
C LEU A 113 0.07 -18.38 7.01
N TYR A 114 0.04 -17.55 5.97
CA TYR A 114 1.21 -17.23 5.17
C TYR A 114 2.34 -16.69 6.06
N ASP A 115 2.03 -15.73 6.95
CA ASP A 115 3.01 -15.15 7.86
C ASP A 115 3.57 -16.21 8.82
N TYR A 116 2.73 -17.10 9.36
CA TYR A 116 3.19 -18.21 10.21
C TYR A 116 4.17 -19.13 9.47
N LEU A 117 3.80 -19.57 8.26
CA LEU A 117 4.60 -20.52 7.48
C LEU A 117 5.92 -19.93 7.00
N THR A 118 5.93 -18.67 6.55
CA THR A 118 7.15 -18.02 6.07
C THR A 118 8.06 -17.55 7.18
N THR A 119 7.52 -17.13 8.34
CA THR A 119 8.35 -16.59 9.44
C THR A 119 8.73 -17.61 10.51
N LYS A 120 7.83 -18.54 10.87
CA LYS A 120 8.07 -19.53 11.94
C LYS A 120 8.62 -20.85 11.40
N ILE A 121 8.16 -21.25 10.21
CA ILE A 121 8.59 -22.50 9.58
C ILE A 121 9.69 -22.26 8.53
N ASN A 122 9.92 -21.00 8.13
CA ASN A 122 10.92 -20.60 7.15
C ASN A 122 10.67 -21.26 5.78
N LEU A 123 9.41 -21.33 5.37
CA LEU A 123 9.04 -21.71 4.00
C LEU A 123 9.35 -20.55 3.02
N ALA A 124 9.49 -20.89 1.73
CA ALA A 124 9.81 -19.92 0.69
C ALA A 124 8.89 -18.69 0.71
N PRO A 125 9.41 -17.47 0.45
CA PRO A 125 8.61 -16.24 0.44
C PRO A 125 7.65 -16.13 -0.75
N LYS A 126 7.66 -17.09 -1.66
CA LYS A 126 6.63 -17.22 -2.71
C LYS A 126 6.05 -18.62 -2.70
N VAL A 127 4.74 -18.71 -2.91
CA VAL A 127 3.96 -19.95 -2.80
C VAL A 127 3.27 -20.31 -4.11
N ALA A 128 3.19 -21.61 -4.40
CA ALA A 128 2.29 -22.13 -5.43
C ALA A 128 0.90 -22.34 -4.82
N LEU A 129 -0.14 -21.82 -5.47
CA LEU A 129 -1.51 -22.03 -5.01
C LEU A 129 -2.16 -23.18 -5.78
N GLU A 130 -2.78 -24.09 -5.05
CA GLU A 130 -3.56 -25.19 -5.59
C GLU A 130 -5.02 -25.02 -5.20
N ALA A 131 -5.87 -24.90 -6.21
CA ALA A 131 -7.31 -24.75 -6.06
C ALA A 131 -8.07 -25.92 -6.69
N VAL A 132 -9.15 -26.32 -6.04
CA VAL A 132 -10.14 -27.26 -6.59
C VAL A 132 -11.51 -26.64 -6.42
N SER A 133 -12.30 -26.59 -7.50
CA SER A 133 -13.67 -26.09 -7.49
C SER A 133 -13.76 -24.69 -6.85
N ARG A 134 -14.60 -24.52 -5.82
CA ARG A 134 -14.75 -23.26 -5.04
C ARG A 134 -13.47 -22.77 -4.35
N GLY A 135 -12.45 -23.61 -4.19
CA GLY A 135 -11.14 -23.21 -3.67
C GLY A 135 -10.49 -22.12 -4.52
N ALA A 136 -10.88 -21.98 -5.80
CA ALA A 136 -10.41 -20.91 -6.68
C ALA A 136 -10.84 -19.51 -6.20
N LEU A 137 -11.98 -19.39 -5.51
CA LEU A 137 -12.41 -18.11 -4.90
C LEU A 137 -11.38 -17.62 -3.88
N TYR A 138 -10.77 -18.54 -3.11
CA TYR A 138 -9.75 -18.22 -2.12
C TYR A 138 -8.39 -17.99 -2.77
N ALA A 139 -7.94 -18.92 -3.62
CA ALA A 139 -6.63 -18.84 -4.24
C ALA A 139 -6.48 -17.53 -5.04
N TYR A 140 -7.44 -17.19 -5.90
CA TYR A 140 -7.40 -15.93 -6.65
C TYR A 140 -7.74 -14.71 -5.80
N GLY A 141 -8.60 -14.85 -4.80
CA GLY A 141 -8.85 -13.80 -3.81
C GLY A 141 -7.56 -13.36 -3.13
N TRP A 142 -6.72 -14.32 -2.72
CA TRP A 142 -5.46 -14.05 -2.04
C TRP A 142 -4.36 -13.63 -3.01
N ALA A 143 -4.24 -14.30 -4.16
CA ALA A 143 -3.24 -13.99 -5.18
C ALA A 143 -3.36 -12.56 -5.71
N LYS A 144 -4.59 -12.07 -5.97
CA LYS A 144 -4.80 -10.67 -6.42
C LYS A 144 -4.42 -9.63 -5.37
N ARG A 145 -4.43 -10.00 -4.08
CA ARG A 145 -4.04 -9.12 -2.95
C ARG A 145 -2.55 -9.20 -2.64
N ASN A 146 -1.88 -10.25 -3.08
CA ASN A 146 -0.47 -10.54 -2.80
C ASN A 146 0.25 -11.10 -4.05
N PRO A 147 0.20 -10.42 -5.22
CA PRO A 147 0.70 -10.99 -6.48
C PRO A 147 2.22 -11.20 -6.48
N ASP A 148 2.95 -10.47 -5.65
CA ASP A 148 4.38 -10.59 -5.41
C ASP A 148 4.77 -11.89 -4.70
N LYS A 149 3.82 -12.52 -3.98
CA LYS A 149 4.02 -13.72 -3.14
C LYS A 149 3.62 -15.02 -3.83
N VAL A 150 3.20 -14.99 -5.09
CA VAL A 150 2.71 -16.18 -5.80
C VAL A 150 3.71 -16.61 -6.89
N THR A 151 4.06 -17.90 -6.92
CA THR A 151 4.89 -18.48 -7.99
C THR A 151 4.05 -18.91 -9.18
N CYS A 152 2.92 -19.59 -8.94
CA CYS A 152 1.95 -20.01 -9.94
C CYS A 152 0.62 -20.38 -9.29
N VAL A 153 -0.44 -20.52 -10.11
CA VAL A 153 -1.73 -21.06 -9.68
C VAL A 153 -2.09 -22.28 -10.53
N TYR A 154 -2.28 -23.43 -9.89
CA TYR A 154 -2.94 -24.59 -10.47
C TYR A 154 -4.40 -24.60 -9.97
N ALA A 155 -5.36 -24.77 -10.88
CA ALA A 155 -6.76 -24.81 -10.50
C ALA A 155 -7.55 -25.89 -11.27
N GLU A 156 -8.13 -26.83 -10.55
CA GLU A 156 -9.02 -27.86 -11.07
C GLU A 156 -10.49 -27.40 -10.98
N THR A 157 -11.25 -27.52 -12.08
CA THR A 157 -12.65 -27.11 -12.21
C THR A 157 -13.02 -25.80 -11.51
N PRO A 158 -12.21 -24.74 -11.67
CA PRO A 158 -12.28 -23.60 -10.76
C PRO A 158 -13.59 -22.83 -10.90
N VAL A 159 -14.19 -22.51 -9.76
CA VAL A 159 -15.23 -21.48 -9.69
C VAL A 159 -14.53 -20.12 -9.72
N CYS A 160 -14.72 -19.39 -10.81
CA CYS A 160 -14.13 -18.08 -11.04
C CYS A 160 -15.12 -16.92 -10.94
N ASP A 161 -16.43 -17.18 -10.80
CA ASP A 161 -17.46 -16.17 -10.62
C ASP A 161 -18.57 -16.65 -9.69
N ILE A 162 -18.82 -15.92 -8.59
CA ILE A 162 -19.87 -16.25 -7.62
C ILE A 162 -21.27 -16.26 -8.24
N LYS A 163 -21.47 -15.53 -9.36
CA LYS A 163 -22.73 -15.48 -10.10
C LYS A 163 -22.96 -16.77 -10.91
N SER A 164 -21.89 -17.45 -11.32
CA SER A 164 -21.95 -18.78 -11.94
C SER A 164 -22.27 -19.82 -10.86
N TRP A 165 -21.37 -19.97 -9.89
CA TRP A 165 -21.59 -20.81 -8.71
C TRP A 165 -21.12 -20.06 -7.44
N PRO A 166 -21.89 -20.05 -6.34
CA PRO A 166 -23.15 -20.77 -6.14
C PRO A 166 -24.38 -20.04 -6.69
N GLY A 167 -24.22 -18.88 -7.34
CA GLY A 167 -25.34 -18.02 -7.71
C GLY A 167 -26.35 -18.61 -8.69
N GLY A 168 -25.91 -19.43 -9.65
CA GLY A 168 -26.80 -19.96 -10.70
C GLY A 168 -27.53 -18.87 -11.47
N LYS A 169 -26.91 -17.69 -11.61
CA LYS A 169 -27.50 -16.49 -12.23
C LYS A 169 -27.22 -16.40 -13.72
N GLU A 170 -26.37 -17.30 -14.21
CA GLU A 170 -26.03 -17.51 -15.62
C GLU A 170 -26.57 -18.89 -16.06
N LYS A 171 -25.78 -19.74 -16.72
CA LYS A 171 -26.19 -21.10 -17.16
C LYS A 171 -25.79 -22.19 -16.17
N GLY A 172 -24.85 -21.93 -15.27
CA GLY A 172 -24.51 -22.85 -14.17
C GLY A 172 -25.72 -23.18 -13.31
N ILE A 173 -25.81 -24.42 -12.80
CA ILE A 173 -26.98 -24.87 -12.06
C ILE A 173 -27.14 -24.17 -10.69
N GLY A 174 -26.05 -23.62 -10.16
CA GLY A 174 -26.00 -22.93 -8.87
C GLY A 174 -26.35 -23.80 -7.66
N ASP A 175 -26.47 -23.16 -6.52
CA ASP A 175 -26.96 -23.73 -5.26
C ASP A 175 -27.62 -22.62 -4.43
N THR A 176 -28.94 -22.63 -4.31
CA THR A 176 -29.71 -21.59 -3.61
C THR A 176 -29.35 -21.48 -2.13
N ALA A 177 -29.03 -22.59 -1.46
CA ALA A 177 -28.66 -22.59 -0.05
C ALA A 177 -27.28 -21.96 0.14
N LEU A 178 -26.31 -22.35 -0.68
CA LEU A 178 -24.96 -21.80 -0.64
C LEU A 178 -24.90 -20.35 -1.15
N TRP A 179 -25.77 -19.95 -2.09
CA TRP A 179 -25.93 -18.54 -2.48
C TRP A 179 -26.42 -17.68 -1.31
N SER A 180 -27.36 -18.21 -0.53
CA SER A 180 -27.86 -17.54 0.68
C SER A 180 -26.77 -17.45 1.75
N GLN A 181 -25.97 -18.51 1.93
CA GLN A 181 -24.83 -18.51 2.84
C GLN A 181 -23.75 -17.51 2.41
N LEU A 182 -23.39 -17.48 1.12
CA LEU A 182 -22.40 -16.55 0.57
C LEU A 182 -22.81 -15.10 0.85
N LYS A 183 -24.07 -14.74 0.58
CA LYS A 183 -24.57 -13.39 0.88
C LYS A 183 -24.50 -13.07 2.37
N ALA A 184 -24.76 -14.04 3.26
CA ALA A 184 -24.62 -13.84 4.69
C ALA A 184 -23.15 -13.61 5.11
N VAL A 185 -22.21 -14.38 4.55
CA VAL A 185 -20.76 -14.25 4.80
C VAL A 185 -20.23 -12.90 4.33
N TYR A 186 -20.61 -12.47 3.13
CA TYR A 186 -20.18 -11.19 2.56
C TYR A 186 -20.98 -9.99 3.09
N HIS A 187 -22.05 -10.23 3.85
CA HIS A 187 -23.04 -9.23 4.25
C HIS A 187 -23.65 -8.47 3.06
N PHE A 188 -23.94 -9.20 1.97
CA PHE A 188 -24.50 -8.64 0.74
C PHE A 188 -26.03 -8.74 0.68
N THR A 189 -26.65 -7.70 0.11
CA THR A 189 -27.96 -7.82 -0.54
C THR A 189 -27.84 -8.57 -1.88
N GLU A 190 -28.96 -8.95 -2.50
CA GLU A 190 -28.94 -9.57 -3.83
C GLU A 190 -28.30 -8.62 -4.86
N GLU A 191 -28.65 -7.33 -4.82
CA GLU A 191 -28.12 -6.31 -5.71
C GLU A 191 -26.61 -6.14 -5.55
N GLN A 192 -26.12 -6.13 -4.30
CA GLN A 192 -24.69 -6.05 -4.01
C GLN A 192 -23.93 -7.28 -4.50
N ALA A 193 -24.49 -8.49 -4.32
CA ALA A 193 -23.87 -9.72 -4.81
C ALA A 193 -23.80 -9.75 -6.35
N MET A 194 -24.84 -9.28 -7.05
CA MET A 194 -24.84 -9.15 -8.52
C MET A 194 -23.90 -8.04 -9.02
N ALA A 195 -23.72 -6.99 -8.23
CA ALA A 195 -22.80 -5.90 -8.49
C ALA A 195 -21.36 -6.19 -8.06
N TYR A 196 -21.06 -7.35 -7.45
CA TYR A 196 -19.71 -7.69 -7.02
C TYR A 196 -18.76 -7.78 -8.22
N ARG A 197 -17.61 -7.10 -8.11
CA ARG A 197 -16.57 -6.97 -9.15
C ARG A 197 -15.19 -7.36 -8.66
N ASP A 198 -15.12 -8.30 -7.73
CA ASP A 198 -13.84 -8.85 -7.27
C ASP A 198 -13.82 -10.39 -7.29
N ASN A 199 -14.60 -10.99 -8.19
CA ASN A 199 -14.48 -12.42 -8.47
C ASN A 199 -13.08 -12.76 -9.02
N PRO A 200 -12.67 -14.03 -9.03
CA PRO A 200 -11.45 -14.44 -9.72
C PRO A 200 -11.34 -13.92 -11.17
N VAL A 201 -12.45 -13.80 -11.91
CA VAL A 201 -12.44 -13.20 -13.27
C VAL A 201 -12.25 -11.68 -13.32
N ASP A 202 -12.29 -10.98 -12.18
CA ASP A 202 -12.24 -9.51 -12.10
C ASP A 202 -10.90 -8.99 -11.51
N ASN A 203 -10.50 -7.77 -11.91
CA ASN A 203 -9.31 -7.04 -11.41
C ASN A 203 -7.99 -7.83 -11.55
N LEU A 204 -7.74 -8.38 -12.74
CA LEU A 204 -6.64 -9.30 -13.00
C LEU A 204 -5.31 -8.62 -13.35
N GLU A 205 -5.33 -7.32 -13.63
CA GLU A 205 -4.18 -6.53 -14.11
C GLU A 205 -3.01 -6.57 -13.12
N GLY A 206 -3.32 -6.51 -11.82
CA GLY A 206 -2.34 -6.62 -10.75
C GLY A 206 -1.58 -7.95 -10.79
N LEU A 207 -2.32 -9.06 -10.78
CA LEU A 207 -1.75 -10.40 -10.85
C LEU A 207 -1.01 -10.67 -12.17
N ALA A 208 -1.57 -10.19 -13.29
CA ALA A 208 -0.97 -10.33 -14.62
C ALA A 208 0.35 -9.55 -14.74
N SER A 209 0.47 -8.40 -14.07
CA SER A 209 1.69 -7.59 -14.09
C SER A 209 2.91 -8.27 -13.46
N PHE A 210 2.70 -9.23 -12.56
CA PHE A 210 3.75 -10.11 -12.00
C PHE A 210 4.00 -11.36 -12.85
N ARG A 211 3.26 -11.51 -13.97
CA ARG A 211 3.37 -12.63 -14.91
C ARG A 211 3.20 -13.99 -14.23
N VAL A 212 2.32 -14.09 -13.23
CA VAL A 212 2.06 -15.33 -12.49
C VAL A 212 1.48 -16.40 -13.43
N PRO A 213 2.15 -17.54 -13.65
CA PRO A 213 1.63 -18.60 -14.51
C PRO A 213 0.39 -19.27 -13.92
N VAL A 214 -0.62 -19.46 -14.77
CA VAL A 214 -1.89 -20.10 -14.41
C VAL A 214 -2.12 -21.36 -15.26
N LEU A 215 -2.49 -22.47 -14.62
CA LEU A 215 -2.94 -23.68 -15.29
C LEU A 215 -4.32 -24.09 -14.76
N HIS A 216 -5.33 -24.06 -15.63
CA HIS A 216 -6.65 -24.61 -15.31
C HIS A 216 -6.80 -26.02 -15.89
N VAL A 217 -7.29 -26.96 -15.09
CA VAL A 217 -7.67 -28.31 -15.53
C VAL A 217 -9.19 -28.43 -15.45
N ILE A 218 -9.85 -28.73 -16.56
CA ILE A 218 -11.32 -28.61 -16.67
C ILE A 218 -11.99 -29.84 -17.27
N GLY A 219 -13.22 -30.09 -16.85
CA GLY A 219 -14.18 -30.92 -17.58
C GLY A 219 -14.90 -30.06 -18.61
N LEU A 220 -15.00 -30.52 -19.85
CA LEU A 220 -15.61 -29.74 -20.94
C LEU A 220 -17.12 -29.54 -20.74
N GLU A 221 -17.78 -30.49 -20.08
CA GLU A 221 -19.23 -30.55 -19.88
C GLU A 221 -19.63 -30.21 -18.43
N ASP A 222 -18.72 -29.63 -17.65
CA ASP A 222 -18.97 -29.25 -16.25
C ASP A 222 -20.19 -28.31 -16.16
N LYS A 223 -21.26 -28.78 -15.50
CA LYS A 223 -22.49 -27.99 -15.30
C LYS A 223 -22.52 -27.22 -13.98
N LEU A 224 -21.61 -27.51 -13.05
CA LEU A 224 -21.49 -26.81 -11.77
C LEU A 224 -20.68 -25.53 -11.93
N ALA A 225 -19.52 -25.64 -12.58
CA ALA A 225 -18.65 -24.51 -12.91
C ALA A 225 -18.41 -24.47 -14.44
N PRO A 226 -19.43 -24.12 -15.25
CA PRO A 226 -19.30 -24.11 -16.71
C PRO A 226 -18.05 -23.36 -17.18
N PRO A 227 -17.18 -23.97 -18.03
CA PRO A 227 -15.95 -23.33 -18.47
C PRO A 227 -16.19 -21.98 -19.14
N ALA A 228 -17.30 -21.81 -19.87
CA ALA A 228 -17.68 -20.57 -20.53
C ALA A 228 -17.87 -19.38 -19.55
N GLU A 229 -18.30 -19.66 -18.32
CA GLU A 229 -18.53 -18.65 -17.28
C GLU A 229 -17.32 -18.48 -16.36
N ASN A 230 -16.45 -19.49 -16.32
CA ASN A 230 -15.32 -19.56 -15.39
C ASN A 230 -13.98 -19.54 -16.15
N SER A 231 -13.42 -20.71 -16.48
CA SER A 231 -12.07 -20.83 -17.02
C SER A 231 -11.82 -20.10 -18.34
N TYR A 232 -12.76 -20.13 -19.28
CA TYR A 232 -12.61 -19.43 -20.57
C TYR A 232 -12.69 -17.91 -20.41
N LEU A 233 -13.62 -17.44 -19.55
CA LEU A 233 -13.74 -16.02 -19.24
C LEU A 233 -12.51 -15.50 -18.51
N PHE A 234 -12.02 -16.26 -17.51
CA PHE A 234 -10.77 -15.96 -16.82
C PHE A 234 -9.61 -15.89 -17.82
N ALA A 235 -9.44 -16.90 -18.68
CA ALA A 235 -8.34 -16.95 -19.64
C ALA A 235 -8.37 -15.77 -20.61
N GLN A 236 -9.55 -15.44 -21.15
CA GLN A 236 -9.71 -14.28 -22.02
C GLN A 236 -9.21 -12.99 -21.35
N ARG A 237 -9.63 -12.75 -20.10
CA ARG A 237 -9.29 -11.52 -19.38
C ARG A 237 -7.83 -11.51 -18.90
N TYR A 238 -7.35 -12.63 -18.36
CA TYR A 238 -5.99 -12.73 -17.84
C TYR A 238 -4.95 -12.59 -18.95
N ILE A 239 -5.15 -13.26 -20.09
CA ILE A 239 -4.28 -13.14 -21.25
C ILE A 239 -4.34 -11.72 -21.84
N ALA A 240 -5.52 -11.11 -21.91
CA ALA A 240 -5.66 -9.72 -22.36
C ALA A 240 -4.91 -8.73 -21.45
N ALA A 241 -4.81 -9.02 -20.15
CA ALA A 241 -4.02 -8.25 -19.19
C ALA A 241 -2.50 -8.57 -19.24
N GLY A 242 -2.06 -9.52 -20.07
CA GLY A 242 -0.65 -9.93 -20.23
C GLY A 242 -0.22 -11.12 -19.36
N GLY A 243 -1.16 -11.79 -18.70
CA GLY A 243 -0.90 -12.93 -17.82
C GLY A 243 -0.69 -14.25 -18.59
N PRO A 244 0.33 -15.07 -18.23
CA PRO A 244 0.55 -16.37 -18.87
C PRO A 244 -0.42 -17.42 -18.35
N MET A 245 -1.16 -18.06 -19.25
CA MET A 245 -2.15 -19.07 -18.87
C MET A 245 -2.24 -20.24 -19.85
N SER A 246 -2.58 -21.42 -19.32
CA SER A 246 -2.95 -22.62 -20.07
C SER A 246 -4.23 -23.25 -19.53
N ILE A 247 -4.98 -23.92 -20.41
CA ILE A 247 -6.14 -24.74 -20.04
C ILE A 247 -5.89 -26.17 -20.53
N HIS A 248 -6.07 -27.15 -19.64
CA HIS A 248 -6.02 -28.57 -19.95
C HIS A 248 -7.42 -29.18 -19.81
N PRO A 249 -8.09 -29.57 -20.90
CA PRO A 249 -9.34 -30.29 -20.83
C PRO A 249 -9.11 -31.78 -20.56
N VAL A 250 -9.77 -32.35 -19.55
CA VAL A 250 -9.75 -33.79 -19.27
C VAL A 250 -10.88 -34.45 -20.06
N THR A 251 -10.51 -35.37 -20.95
CA THR A 251 -11.44 -36.07 -21.86
C THR A 251 -11.41 -37.59 -21.71
N ILE A 252 -10.62 -38.09 -20.76
CA ILE A 252 -10.41 -39.52 -20.51
C ILE A 252 -10.96 -39.85 -19.12
N GLY A 253 -11.56 -41.04 -18.99
CA GLY A 253 -12.10 -41.54 -17.72
C GLY A 253 -13.53 -41.09 -17.43
N PRO A 254 -14.14 -41.61 -16.35
CA PRO A 254 -15.52 -41.29 -15.99
C PRO A 254 -15.67 -39.80 -15.68
N GLN A 255 -16.71 -39.20 -16.25
CA GLN A 255 -17.11 -37.81 -16.02
C GLN A 255 -18.32 -37.82 -15.09
N GLU A 256 -18.06 -37.69 -13.80
CA GLU A 256 -19.05 -37.75 -12.73
C GLU A 256 -19.49 -36.35 -12.30
N LEU A 257 -20.53 -36.29 -11.47
CA LEU A 257 -21.11 -35.03 -10.98
C LEU A 257 -21.34 -34.02 -12.11
N MET A 258 -21.97 -34.47 -13.19
CA MET A 258 -22.28 -33.63 -14.36
C MET A 258 -21.02 -33.01 -14.99
N GLY A 259 -19.91 -33.76 -15.05
CA GLY A 259 -18.65 -33.32 -15.66
C GLY A 259 -17.72 -32.53 -14.73
N HIS A 260 -18.12 -32.31 -13.47
CA HIS A 260 -17.29 -31.60 -12.48
C HIS A 260 -16.22 -32.52 -11.84
N HIS A 261 -16.46 -33.82 -11.79
CA HIS A 261 -15.51 -34.80 -11.25
C HIS A 261 -14.96 -35.67 -12.38
N PHE A 262 -13.64 -35.79 -12.45
CA PHE A 262 -12.92 -36.63 -13.42
C PHE A 262 -11.61 -37.11 -12.81
N PRO A 263 -11.03 -38.23 -13.27
CA PRO A 263 -9.72 -38.65 -12.80
C PRO A 263 -8.60 -37.71 -13.30
N ILE A 264 -7.57 -37.53 -12.48
CA ILE A 264 -6.30 -36.91 -12.89
C ILE A 264 -5.43 -37.99 -13.53
N ASP A 265 -5.35 -37.99 -14.86
CA ASP A 265 -4.63 -38.99 -15.65
C ASP A 265 -3.12 -38.70 -15.78
N ARG A 266 -2.69 -37.46 -15.45
CA ARG A 266 -1.29 -37.01 -15.57
C ARG A 266 -0.81 -36.21 -14.35
N PRO A 267 -0.85 -36.77 -13.13
CA PRO A 267 -0.47 -36.05 -11.92
C PRO A 267 0.98 -35.53 -11.94
N ASP A 268 1.91 -36.24 -12.59
CA ASP A 268 3.31 -35.79 -12.77
C ASP A 268 3.42 -34.49 -13.59
N TYR A 269 2.60 -34.33 -14.63
CA TYR A 269 2.61 -33.14 -15.50
C TYR A 269 2.19 -31.89 -14.72
N TYR A 270 1.16 -32.03 -13.87
CA TYR A 270 0.68 -30.93 -13.03
C TYR A 270 1.66 -30.62 -11.88
N ALA A 271 2.27 -31.65 -11.28
CA ALA A 271 3.34 -31.49 -10.31
C ALA A 271 4.55 -30.76 -10.91
N ASP A 272 4.94 -31.09 -12.14
CA ASP A 272 6.04 -30.43 -12.85
C ASP A 272 5.74 -28.96 -13.15
N PHE A 273 4.49 -28.61 -13.44
CA PHE A 273 4.10 -27.20 -13.58
C PHE A 273 4.38 -26.41 -12.29
N ILE A 274 3.98 -26.93 -11.13
CA ILE A 274 4.25 -26.27 -9.84
C ILE A 274 5.76 -26.23 -9.55
N PHE A 275 6.45 -27.37 -9.74
CA PHE A 275 7.87 -27.50 -9.49
C PHE A 275 8.69 -26.48 -10.30
N ASN A 276 8.48 -26.44 -11.61
CA ASN A 276 9.25 -25.62 -12.53
C ASN A 276 9.03 -24.11 -12.35
N ASN A 277 7.87 -23.70 -11.81
CA ASN A 277 7.58 -22.30 -11.53
C ASN A 277 8.01 -21.86 -10.12
N SER A 278 8.29 -22.81 -9.22
CA SER A 278 8.58 -22.52 -7.80
C SER A 278 10.01 -22.85 -7.36
N PHE A 279 10.77 -23.58 -8.18
CA PHE A 279 12.15 -23.95 -7.89
C PHE A 279 13.08 -23.69 -9.10
N PRO A 280 14.32 -23.18 -8.92
CA PRO A 280 14.94 -22.79 -7.65
C PRO A 280 14.26 -21.60 -6.99
N VAL A 281 14.20 -21.60 -5.65
CA VAL A 281 13.60 -20.51 -4.87
C VAL A 281 14.43 -19.24 -5.06
N LYS A 282 13.75 -18.15 -5.41
CA LYS A 282 14.33 -16.80 -5.46
C LYS A 282 14.01 -16.08 -4.15
N GLU A 283 15.03 -15.46 -3.56
CA GLU A 283 14.89 -14.68 -2.32
C GLU A 283 14.73 -13.19 -2.66
N PRO A 284 13.51 -12.62 -2.69
CA PRO A 284 13.32 -11.19 -2.92
C PRO A 284 13.81 -10.37 -1.71
N LEU A 285 14.24 -9.14 -1.97
CA LEU A 285 14.58 -8.19 -0.91
C LEU A 285 13.33 -7.91 -0.05
N PRO A 286 13.42 -8.01 1.29
CA PRO A 286 12.29 -7.78 2.17
C PRO A 286 11.75 -6.34 2.09
N TYR A 287 10.43 -6.20 2.02
CA TYR A 287 9.76 -4.88 2.07
C TYR A 287 10.05 -4.10 3.35
N SER A 288 10.29 -4.80 4.47
CA SER A 288 10.66 -4.22 5.76
C SER A 288 11.96 -3.43 5.73
N ASN A 289 12.79 -3.59 4.70
CA ASN A 289 14.02 -2.80 4.54
C ASN A 289 13.74 -1.34 4.12
N TYR A 290 12.52 -1.03 3.67
CA TYR A 290 12.18 0.24 3.03
C TYR A 290 11.14 1.06 3.78
N TYR A 291 10.81 0.68 5.01
CA TYR A 291 10.03 1.52 5.90
C TYR A 291 10.61 1.57 7.31
N GLU A 292 10.36 2.69 8.00
CA GLU A 292 10.68 2.90 9.40
C GLU A 292 9.36 3.11 10.17
N LYS A 293 9.14 2.31 11.22
CA LYS A 293 7.88 2.35 11.99
C LYS A 293 7.75 3.57 12.90
N ALA A 294 8.86 4.06 13.48
CA ALA A 294 8.89 5.17 14.45
C ALA A 294 7.80 5.03 15.54
N SER A 295 7.01 6.07 15.83
CA SER A 295 5.91 6.00 16.81
C SER A 295 4.77 5.04 16.42
N GLY A 296 4.74 4.57 15.17
CA GLY A 296 3.67 3.77 14.59
C GLY A 296 2.38 4.57 14.38
N LEU A 297 1.26 3.84 14.23
CA LEU A 297 -0.07 4.39 13.89
C LEU A 297 -1.10 4.14 15.00
N LYS A 298 -0.71 4.39 16.26
CA LYS A 298 -1.51 4.03 17.44
C LYS A 298 -2.84 4.78 17.51
N ASN A 299 -2.87 6.05 17.11
CA ASN A 299 -4.07 6.87 17.20
C ASN A 299 -5.07 6.52 16.11
N PHE A 300 -4.58 6.28 14.89
CA PHE A 300 -5.39 5.76 13.80
C PHE A 300 -5.94 4.37 14.14
N TYR A 301 -5.12 3.48 14.69
CA TYR A 301 -5.59 2.17 15.14
C TYR A 301 -6.71 2.28 16.19
N LYS A 302 -6.59 3.21 17.15
CA LYS A 302 -7.68 3.53 18.10
C LYS A 302 -8.92 4.11 17.40
N ALA A 303 -8.75 4.93 16.37
CA ALA A 303 -9.87 5.46 15.58
C ALA A 303 -10.71 4.34 14.97
N VAL A 304 -10.07 3.40 14.28
CA VAL A 304 -10.78 2.31 13.59
C VAL A 304 -11.32 1.25 14.55
N THR A 305 -10.62 0.94 15.65
CA THR A 305 -11.04 -0.12 16.57
C THR A 305 -12.02 0.33 17.65
N THR A 306 -11.90 1.57 18.14
CA THR A 306 -12.73 2.08 19.25
C THR A 306 -13.83 3.01 18.76
N ARG A 307 -13.48 4.02 17.93
CA ARG A 307 -14.49 4.95 17.39
C ARG A 307 -15.28 4.35 16.23
N LYS A 308 -14.73 3.31 15.57
CA LYS A 308 -15.29 2.69 14.37
C LYS A 308 -15.58 3.70 13.25
N MET A 309 -14.82 4.80 13.22
CA MET A 309 -14.88 5.84 12.21
C MET A 309 -13.49 6.42 12.03
N ALA A 310 -13.03 6.53 10.79
CA ALA A 310 -11.74 7.14 10.49
C ALA A 310 -11.74 7.91 9.17
N THR A 311 -11.10 9.07 9.17
CA THR A 311 -10.78 9.81 7.94
C THR A 311 -9.33 9.56 7.53
N VAL A 312 -9.12 9.10 6.30
CA VAL A 312 -7.78 8.84 5.75
C VAL A 312 -7.54 9.76 4.55
N THR A 313 -6.46 10.52 4.58
CA THR A 313 -6.13 11.52 3.56
C THR A 313 -4.84 11.17 2.84
N PHE A 314 -4.84 11.35 1.51
CA PHE A 314 -3.68 11.15 0.66
C PHE A 314 -3.26 12.47 0.02
N LEU A 315 -2.25 13.13 0.59
CA LEU A 315 -1.72 14.40 0.12
C LEU A 315 -0.49 14.16 -0.75
N GLY A 316 -0.59 14.44 -2.05
CA GLY A 316 0.52 14.21 -2.97
C GLY A 316 0.36 14.81 -4.35
N GLY A 317 1.28 14.41 -5.24
CA GLY A 317 1.28 14.80 -6.65
C GLY A 317 0.44 13.91 -7.57
N SER A 318 0.87 13.79 -8.83
CA SER A 318 0.17 13.02 -9.87
C SER A 318 0.11 11.52 -9.59
N ILE A 319 1.17 10.93 -9.02
CA ILE A 319 1.20 9.51 -8.65
C ILE A 319 0.18 9.20 -7.54
N THR A 320 -0.10 10.16 -6.65
CA THR A 320 -1.14 10.03 -5.62
C THR A 320 -2.56 10.27 -6.18
N TYR A 321 -2.70 11.15 -7.18
CA TYR A 321 -3.95 11.41 -7.88
C TYR A 321 -4.43 10.19 -8.67
N ASN A 322 -3.52 9.58 -9.45
CA ASN A 322 -3.80 8.46 -10.33
C ASN A 322 -4.34 7.22 -9.57
N PRO A 323 -5.11 6.36 -10.24
CA PRO A 323 -5.53 5.08 -9.67
C PRO A 323 -4.35 4.13 -9.47
N GLY A 324 -4.43 3.28 -8.44
CA GLY A 324 -3.43 2.26 -8.13
C GLY A 324 -3.29 2.03 -6.63
N TRP A 325 -2.09 2.32 -6.09
CA TRP A 325 -1.75 2.04 -4.69
C TRP A 325 -2.74 2.64 -3.69
N ARG A 326 -3.24 3.86 -3.93
CA ARG A 326 -4.15 4.57 -3.03
C ARG A 326 -5.46 3.80 -2.84
N GLN A 327 -6.08 3.37 -3.94
CA GLN A 327 -7.31 2.59 -3.92
C GLN A 327 -7.09 1.25 -3.22
N LYS A 328 -5.92 0.64 -3.38
CA LYS A 328 -5.55 -0.60 -2.68
C LYS A 328 -5.38 -0.39 -1.18
N VAL A 329 -4.80 0.72 -0.75
CA VAL A 329 -4.77 1.10 0.68
C VAL A 329 -6.19 1.29 1.21
N CYS A 330 -7.05 2.04 0.50
CA CYS A 330 -8.45 2.22 0.91
C CYS A 330 -9.15 0.86 1.09
N ARG A 331 -9.02 0.00 0.08
CA ARG A 331 -9.61 -1.34 0.08
C ARG A 331 -9.08 -2.19 1.23
N TYR A 332 -7.76 -2.24 1.43
CA TYR A 332 -7.14 -2.99 2.52
C TYR A 332 -7.63 -2.53 3.89
N LEU A 333 -7.77 -1.21 4.11
CA LEU A 333 -8.28 -0.68 5.37
C LEU A 333 -9.75 -1.05 5.61
N THR A 334 -10.60 -0.93 4.59
CA THR A 334 -12.01 -1.36 4.66
C THR A 334 -12.12 -2.86 4.90
N GLU A 335 -11.32 -3.68 4.21
CA GLU A 335 -11.33 -5.14 4.38
C GLU A 335 -10.81 -5.57 5.75
N ARG A 336 -9.76 -4.90 6.27
CA ARG A 336 -9.15 -5.20 7.57
C ARG A 336 -10.02 -4.77 8.75
N PHE A 337 -10.71 -3.65 8.62
CA PHE A 337 -11.58 -3.10 9.67
C PHE A 337 -13.01 -2.94 9.15
N PRO A 338 -13.74 -4.05 8.90
CA PRO A 338 -15.07 -4.03 8.28
C PRO A 338 -16.12 -3.34 9.16
N ASP A 339 -15.87 -3.27 10.47
CA ASP A 339 -16.70 -2.60 11.46
C ASP A 339 -16.55 -1.07 11.46
N ALA A 340 -15.55 -0.53 10.78
CA ALA A 340 -15.25 0.90 10.76
C ALA A 340 -15.79 1.58 9.50
N GLU A 341 -16.41 2.75 9.67
CA GLU A 341 -16.77 3.63 8.57
C GLU A 341 -15.56 4.48 8.15
N PHE A 342 -15.28 4.53 6.85
CA PHE A 342 -14.15 5.27 6.31
C PHE A 342 -14.57 6.45 5.44
N HIS A 343 -13.99 7.62 5.70
CA HIS A 343 -14.00 8.75 4.78
C HIS A 343 -12.60 8.90 4.16
N PHE A 344 -12.49 8.63 2.86
CA PHE A 344 -11.23 8.75 2.12
C PHE A 344 -11.13 10.09 1.39
N ILE A 345 -10.13 10.90 1.70
CA ILE A 345 -9.88 12.18 1.06
C ILE A 345 -8.74 12.03 0.03
N ALA A 346 -9.10 12.18 -1.25
CA ALA A 346 -8.18 12.11 -2.38
C ALA A 346 -7.53 13.48 -2.66
N ALA A 347 -6.60 13.90 -1.81
CA ALA A 347 -5.94 15.21 -1.92
C ALA A 347 -4.70 15.22 -2.85
N GLY A 348 -4.65 14.33 -3.84
CA GLY A 348 -3.61 14.33 -4.88
C GLY A 348 -3.89 15.39 -5.94
N ILE A 349 -2.92 16.24 -6.27
CA ILE A 349 -3.04 17.18 -7.40
C ILE A 349 -1.79 17.06 -8.28
N PRO A 350 -1.94 16.75 -9.58
CA PRO A 350 -0.80 16.58 -10.47
C PRO A 350 0.18 17.75 -10.44
N SER A 351 1.49 17.43 -10.37
CA SER A 351 2.62 18.37 -10.43
C SER A 351 2.88 19.20 -9.16
N LEU A 352 2.12 18.98 -8.08
CA LEU A 352 2.34 19.70 -6.81
C LEU A 352 3.27 18.91 -5.87
N GLY A 353 4.32 19.57 -5.39
CA GLY A 353 5.23 19.12 -4.31
C GLY A 353 4.95 19.76 -2.94
N SER A 354 5.93 19.74 -2.05
CA SER A 354 5.79 20.12 -0.64
C SER A 354 5.39 21.58 -0.46
N LEU A 355 5.98 22.49 -1.25
CA LEU A 355 5.67 23.92 -1.20
C LEU A 355 4.17 24.19 -1.43
N PRO A 356 3.54 23.77 -2.55
CA PRO A 356 2.11 23.91 -2.72
C PRO A 356 1.29 23.20 -1.64
N HIS A 357 1.73 22.01 -1.20
CA HIS A 357 1.04 21.25 -0.16
C HIS A 357 0.92 22.05 1.14
N ALA A 358 1.98 22.74 1.56
CA ALA A 358 1.98 23.57 2.78
C ALA A 358 0.94 24.71 2.75
N PHE A 359 0.70 25.32 1.59
CA PHE A 359 -0.27 26.43 1.47
C PHE A 359 -1.70 25.99 1.18
N ARG A 360 -1.88 24.79 0.62
CA ARG A 360 -3.21 24.27 0.27
C ARG A 360 -3.82 23.36 1.32
N LEU A 361 -3.02 22.90 2.29
CA LEU A 361 -3.43 21.93 3.31
C LEU A 361 -4.74 22.31 4.00
N GLN A 362 -4.92 23.60 4.36
CA GLN A 362 -6.16 24.05 4.97
C GLN A 362 -7.36 23.78 4.07
N ARG A 363 -7.34 24.30 2.83
CA ARG A 363 -8.46 24.23 1.89
C ARG A 363 -8.76 22.80 1.42
N ASP A 364 -7.71 22.05 1.08
CA ASP A 364 -7.84 20.77 0.36
C ASP A 364 -7.89 19.56 1.29
N VAL A 365 -7.58 19.73 2.59
CA VAL A 365 -7.57 18.65 3.57
C VAL A 365 -8.35 19.03 4.82
N LEU A 366 -7.93 20.08 5.52
CA LEU A 366 -8.44 20.36 6.87
C LEU A 366 -9.87 20.91 6.87
N ASP A 367 -10.27 21.63 5.83
CA ASP A 367 -11.64 22.11 5.63
C ASP A 367 -12.60 20.99 5.19
N SER A 368 -12.07 19.88 4.68
CA SER A 368 -12.85 18.71 4.23
C SER A 368 -13.14 17.70 5.35
N GLY A 369 -12.52 17.86 6.52
CA GLY A 369 -12.81 17.02 7.69
C GLY A 369 -11.60 16.79 8.60
N LYS A 370 -11.87 16.21 9.78
CA LYS A 370 -10.83 15.84 10.74
C LYS A 370 -10.11 14.57 10.27
N THR A 371 -8.93 14.74 9.68
CA THR A 371 -8.07 13.61 9.25
C THR A 371 -7.50 12.86 10.46
N ASP A 372 -7.60 11.53 10.45
CA ASP A 372 -7.03 10.64 11.47
C ASP A 372 -5.70 10.01 11.01
N LEU A 373 -5.57 9.73 9.71
CA LEU A 373 -4.34 9.26 9.08
C LEU A 373 -4.04 10.07 7.82
N LEU A 374 -2.86 10.67 7.75
CA LEU A 374 -2.39 11.44 6.60
C LEU A 374 -1.17 10.77 5.95
N PHE A 375 -1.28 10.44 4.67
CA PHE A 375 -0.15 10.08 3.83
C PHE A 375 0.37 11.32 3.11
N VAL A 376 1.69 11.58 3.17
CA VAL A 376 2.34 12.74 2.53
C VAL A 376 3.43 12.26 1.58
N GLU A 377 3.32 12.63 0.30
CA GLU A 377 4.36 12.39 -0.71
C GLU A 377 4.61 13.66 -1.53
N ALA A 378 5.84 14.13 -1.57
CA ALA A 378 6.23 15.28 -2.38
C ALA A 378 7.56 15.12 -3.14
N ALA A 379 8.32 14.05 -2.87
CA ALA A 379 9.72 13.93 -3.26
C ALA A 379 9.95 13.96 -4.77
N VAL A 380 9.06 13.36 -5.58
CA VAL A 380 9.20 13.38 -7.05
C VAL A 380 8.96 14.79 -7.59
N ASN A 381 7.92 15.47 -7.06
CA ASN A 381 7.52 16.78 -7.54
C ASN A 381 8.47 17.88 -7.06
N ASP A 382 9.08 17.75 -5.88
CA ASP A 382 10.00 18.77 -5.35
C ASP A 382 11.25 18.92 -6.22
N ARG A 383 11.83 17.81 -6.70
CA ARG A 383 12.93 17.85 -7.66
C ARG A 383 12.49 18.46 -8.98
N ALA A 384 11.40 17.94 -9.55
CA ALA A 384 10.87 18.42 -10.82
C ALA A 384 10.57 19.92 -10.77
N ASN A 385 10.08 20.41 -9.62
CA ASN A 385 9.73 21.80 -9.41
C ASN A 385 10.90 22.71 -9.05
N SER A 386 12.12 22.17 -8.97
CA SER A 386 13.30 22.90 -8.51
C SER A 386 13.09 23.56 -7.15
N THR A 387 12.26 22.96 -6.28
CA THR A 387 12.10 23.41 -4.91
C THR A 387 13.41 23.13 -4.18
N ASP A 388 14.10 24.17 -3.71
CA ASP A 388 15.38 23.99 -3.03
C ASP A 388 15.22 23.25 -1.69
N SER A 389 16.31 22.63 -1.22
CA SER A 389 16.28 21.76 -0.04
C SER A 389 15.77 22.45 1.23
N ILE A 390 16.09 23.74 1.47
CA ILE A 390 15.65 24.41 2.69
C ILE A 390 14.16 24.75 2.62
N THR A 391 13.66 25.13 1.44
CA THR A 391 12.23 25.32 1.19
C THR A 391 11.45 24.01 1.36
N GLN A 392 11.96 22.88 0.88
CA GLN A 392 11.35 21.57 1.12
C GLN A 392 11.22 21.27 2.62
N VAL A 393 12.30 21.44 3.39
CA VAL A 393 12.30 21.22 4.85
C VAL A 393 11.25 22.10 5.53
N ARG A 394 11.21 23.40 5.22
CA ARG A 394 10.24 24.35 5.78
C ARG A 394 8.79 24.01 5.42
N ALA A 395 8.56 23.54 4.20
CA ALA A 395 7.25 23.15 3.72
C ALA A 395 6.76 21.84 4.36
N LEU A 396 7.59 20.79 4.37
CA LEU A 396 7.28 19.50 5.01
C LEU A 396 7.03 19.67 6.50
N GLU A 397 7.88 20.44 7.20
CA GLU A 397 7.66 20.77 8.60
C GLU A 397 6.35 21.56 8.80
N GLY A 398 6.07 22.52 7.90
CA GLY A 398 4.82 23.26 7.90
C GLY A 398 3.59 22.36 7.81
N ILE A 399 3.61 21.38 6.90
CA ILE A 399 2.53 20.40 6.74
C ILE A 399 2.34 19.60 8.03
N ILE A 400 3.42 19.03 8.59
CA ILE A 400 3.36 18.21 9.81
C ILE A 400 2.77 19.01 10.97
N ARG A 401 3.27 20.23 11.20
CA ARG A 401 2.87 21.06 12.34
C ARG A 401 1.45 21.59 12.19
N HIS A 402 1.04 21.98 10.98
CA HIS A 402 -0.33 22.43 10.71
C HIS A 402 -1.32 21.27 10.87
N ALA A 403 -1.00 20.10 10.33
CA ALA A 403 -1.77 18.87 10.51
C ALA A 403 -1.94 18.53 12.01
N LYS A 404 -0.85 18.46 12.77
CA LYS A 404 -0.88 18.17 14.21
C LYS A 404 -1.55 19.27 15.05
N LYS A 405 -1.52 20.54 14.62
CA LYS A 405 -2.30 21.62 15.24
C LYS A 405 -3.80 21.43 15.06
N SER A 406 -4.23 20.94 13.88
CA SER A 406 -5.65 20.68 13.60
C SER A 406 -6.17 19.44 14.35
N ASN A 407 -5.34 18.42 14.47
CA ASN A 407 -5.64 17.19 15.21
C ASN A 407 -4.34 16.65 15.83
N PRO A 408 -4.11 16.84 17.14
CA PRO A 408 -2.91 16.34 17.82
C PRO A 408 -2.73 14.81 17.70
N ASP A 409 -3.84 14.09 17.56
CA ASP A 409 -3.89 12.62 17.42
C ASP A 409 -3.79 12.16 15.95
N MET A 410 -3.58 13.05 14.98
CA MET A 410 -3.44 12.65 13.58
C MET A 410 -2.14 11.88 13.38
N ASP A 411 -2.20 10.63 12.95
CA ASP A 411 -0.99 9.91 12.56
C ASP A 411 -0.60 10.29 11.12
N ILE A 412 0.70 10.40 10.85
CA ILE A 412 1.23 10.89 9.57
C ILE A 412 2.27 9.89 9.06
N VAL A 413 2.10 9.42 7.83
CA VAL A 413 3.08 8.59 7.12
C VAL A 413 3.76 9.45 6.06
N MET A 414 5.07 9.67 6.23
CA MET A 414 5.89 10.36 5.24
C MET A 414 6.34 9.35 4.18
N MET A 415 6.27 9.70 2.90
CA MET A 415 6.65 8.80 1.81
C MET A 415 7.50 9.53 0.77
N ALA A 416 8.43 8.80 0.16
CA ALA A 416 9.19 9.30 -0.97
C ALA A 416 9.17 8.29 -2.12
N PHE A 417 8.58 8.70 -3.26
CA PHE A 417 8.40 7.84 -4.43
C PHE A 417 9.64 7.79 -5.32
N ALA A 418 9.70 6.75 -6.16
CA ALA A 418 10.79 6.54 -7.10
C ALA A 418 10.63 7.38 -8.38
N ASP A 419 11.76 7.76 -8.95
CA ASP A 419 11.90 8.28 -10.31
C ASP A 419 13.31 7.96 -10.84
N PRO A 420 13.56 8.07 -12.16
CA PRO A 420 14.85 7.75 -12.74
C PRO A 420 16.02 8.55 -12.17
N ASP A 421 15.81 9.80 -11.76
CA ASP A 421 16.88 10.63 -11.19
C ASP A 421 17.27 10.12 -9.80
N LYS A 422 16.29 9.74 -8.97
CA LYS A 422 16.53 9.15 -7.64
C LYS A 422 17.24 7.79 -7.75
N THR A 423 16.83 6.94 -8.69
CA THR A 423 17.53 5.69 -8.99
C THR A 423 18.96 5.97 -9.46
N GLY A 424 19.16 6.97 -10.31
CA GLY A 424 20.48 7.39 -10.77
C GLY A 424 21.40 7.88 -9.65
N ASP A 425 20.87 8.58 -8.65
CA ASP A 425 21.60 9.02 -7.46
C ASP A 425 21.97 7.83 -6.56
N TYR A 426 21.03 6.92 -6.28
CA TYR A 426 21.31 5.73 -5.49
C TYR A 426 22.36 4.82 -6.11
N ASN A 427 22.35 4.66 -7.43
CA ASN A 427 23.36 3.91 -8.17
C ASN A 427 24.77 4.53 -8.07
N LYS A 428 24.86 5.81 -7.69
CA LYS A 428 26.13 6.51 -7.41
C LYS A 428 26.47 6.54 -5.91
N GLY A 429 25.69 5.86 -5.06
CA GLY A 429 25.84 5.89 -3.62
C GLY A 429 25.38 7.22 -2.97
N ILE A 430 24.59 8.01 -3.68
CA ILE A 430 24.09 9.32 -3.22
C ILE A 430 22.64 9.15 -2.75
N VAL A 431 22.31 9.67 -1.57
CA VAL A 431 20.92 9.78 -1.12
C VAL A 431 20.31 11.04 -1.74
N PRO A 432 19.20 10.94 -2.52
CA PRO A 432 18.53 12.11 -3.07
C PRO A 432 18.11 13.09 -1.97
N ALA A 433 18.30 14.39 -2.20
CA ALA A 433 18.03 15.42 -1.21
C ALA A 433 16.56 15.41 -0.75
N GLU A 434 15.63 15.15 -1.67
CA GLU A 434 14.20 15.11 -1.38
C GLU A 434 13.86 13.97 -0.43
N ILE A 435 14.48 12.79 -0.62
CA ILE A 435 14.33 11.64 0.27
C ILE A 435 14.96 11.93 1.64
N ALA A 436 16.17 12.50 1.66
CA ALA A 436 16.85 12.88 2.90
C ALA A 436 16.02 13.88 3.72
N ASN A 437 15.36 14.84 3.07
CA ASN A 437 14.49 15.80 3.74
C ASN A 437 13.24 15.14 4.32
N HIS A 438 12.54 14.27 3.57
CA HIS A 438 11.38 13.54 4.10
C HIS A 438 11.76 12.71 5.33
N ARG A 439 12.89 12.00 5.26
CA ARG A 439 13.42 11.18 6.37
C ARG A 439 13.88 12.03 7.57
N LEU A 440 14.49 13.19 7.33
CA LEU A 440 14.90 14.11 8.38
C LEU A 440 13.69 14.55 9.23
N LEU A 441 12.61 14.96 8.56
CA LEU A 441 11.40 15.41 9.25
C LEU A 441 10.64 14.24 9.88
N SER A 442 10.59 13.08 9.24
CA SER A 442 9.99 11.89 9.86
C SER A 442 10.72 11.51 11.14
N TYR A 443 12.05 11.46 11.13
CA TYR A 443 12.85 11.18 12.32
C TYR A 443 12.67 12.23 13.41
N TYR A 444 12.71 13.52 13.06
CA TYR A 444 12.59 14.62 14.04
C TYR A 444 11.22 14.64 14.76
N TYR A 445 10.16 14.27 14.04
CA TYR A 445 8.79 14.25 14.55
C TYR A 445 8.31 12.85 14.99
N ASP A 446 9.20 11.85 15.01
CA ASP A 446 8.91 10.45 15.38
C ASP A 446 7.80 9.82 14.50
N LEU A 447 7.77 10.13 13.21
CA LEU A 447 6.74 9.71 12.26
C LEU A 447 7.20 8.50 11.42
N PRO A 448 6.29 7.56 11.08
CA PRO A 448 6.56 6.53 10.10
C PRO A 448 7.04 7.10 8.76
N PHE A 449 7.99 6.39 8.13
CA PHE A 449 8.57 6.78 6.84
C PHE A 449 8.65 5.61 5.88
N ILE A 450 8.32 5.82 4.61
CA ILE A 450 8.44 4.83 3.54
C ILE A 450 9.35 5.38 2.43
N ASN A 451 10.37 4.62 2.06
CA ASN A 451 11.35 4.98 1.04
C ASN A 451 11.21 4.11 -0.22
N LEU A 452 10.16 4.36 -1.00
CA LEU A 452 9.91 3.64 -2.26
C LEU A 452 10.96 3.96 -3.33
N GLY A 453 11.58 5.14 -3.28
CA GLY A 453 12.72 5.48 -4.14
C GLY A 453 13.90 4.53 -3.95
N LYS A 454 14.24 4.20 -2.71
CA LYS A 454 15.30 3.23 -2.41
C LYS A 454 14.86 1.80 -2.73
N GLU A 455 13.62 1.44 -2.42
CA GLU A 455 13.08 0.13 -2.74
C GLU A 455 13.23 -0.20 -4.22
N VAL A 456 12.77 0.70 -5.08
CA VAL A 456 12.80 0.48 -6.53
C VAL A 456 14.22 0.34 -7.03
N SER A 457 15.12 1.22 -6.59
CA SER A 457 16.53 1.17 -6.97
C SER A 457 17.20 -0.15 -6.54
N ASP A 458 17.02 -0.56 -5.29
CA ASP A 458 17.66 -1.75 -4.75
C ASP A 458 17.10 -3.02 -5.39
N LYS A 459 15.78 -3.13 -5.56
CA LYS A 459 15.14 -4.30 -6.19
C LYS A 459 15.47 -4.42 -7.68
N MET A 460 15.60 -3.31 -8.42
CA MET A 460 16.11 -3.33 -9.80
C MET A 460 17.57 -3.81 -9.85
N ASN A 461 18.42 -3.31 -8.95
CA ASN A 461 19.82 -3.75 -8.85
C ASN A 461 19.95 -5.22 -8.42
N HIS A 462 18.92 -5.76 -7.75
CA HIS A 462 18.78 -7.17 -7.39
C HIS A 462 18.07 -8.01 -8.47
N HIS A 463 17.79 -7.43 -9.64
CA HIS A 463 17.18 -8.11 -10.79
C HIS A 463 15.79 -8.71 -10.49
N GLU A 464 15.03 -8.11 -9.58
CA GLU A 464 13.65 -8.54 -9.31
C GLU A 464 12.66 -8.07 -10.38
N PHE A 465 12.96 -6.93 -11.01
CA PHE A 465 12.19 -6.31 -12.11
C PHE A 465 13.05 -5.26 -12.83
N ASN A 466 12.53 -4.65 -13.89
CA ASN A 466 13.19 -3.54 -14.58
C ASN A 466 12.26 -2.33 -14.82
N TRP A 467 12.86 -1.17 -15.08
CA TRP A 467 12.10 0.07 -15.22
C TRP A 467 11.25 0.08 -16.49
N ASP A 468 11.81 -0.32 -17.63
CA ASP A 468 11.19 -0.14 -18.95
C ASP A 468 9.96 -1.03 -19.16
N ASP A 469 10.01 -2.28 -18.68
CA ASP A 469 8.92 -3.25 -18.86
C ASP A 469 7.88 -3.18 -17.74
N ASP A 470 8.34 -3.04 -16.49
CA ASP A 470 7.49 -3.23 -15.31
C ASP A 470 6.97 -1.90 -14.74
N PHE A 471 7.80 -0.86 -14.66
CA PHE A 471 7.38 0.49 -14.24
C PHE A 471 6.85 1.32 -15.41
N LYS A 472 7.46 1.16 -16.59
CA LYS A 472 7.23 1.84 -17.88
C LYS A 472 7.55 3.33 -17.88
N ASP A 473 7.09 4.08 -16.89
CA ASP A 473 7.39 5.49 -16.72
C ASP A 473 7.23 5.94 -15.25
N LEU A 474 7.32 7.26 -15.02
CA LEU A 474 7.21 7.87 -13.70
C LEU A 474 5.87 7.62 -13.01
N HIS A 475 4.79 7.49 -13.77
CA HIS A 475 3.47 7.10 -13.31
C HIS A 475 3.38 5.58 -13.40
N PRO A 476 3.74 4.84 -12.33
CA PRO A 476 4.01 3.43 -12.44
C PRO A 476 2.81 2.67 -13.01
N ALA A 477 3.11 1.77 -13.95
CA ALA A 477 2.17 0.77 -14.41
C ALA A 477 1.70 -0.15 -13.26
N ALA A 478 0.80 -1.10 -13.55
CA ALA A 478 0.20 -1.97 -12.53
C ALA A 478 1.24 -2.61 -11.59
N PHE A 479 2.36 -3.11 -12.11
CA PHE A 479 3.42 -3.70 -11.29
C PHE A 479 3.96 -2.72 -10.23
N GLY A 480 4.33 -1.50 -10.63
CA GLY A 480 4.86 -0.51 -9.69
C GLY A 480 3.81 -0.03 -8.68
N GLN A 481 2.54 0.01 -9.06
CA GLN A 481 1.43 0.31 -8.13
C GLN A 481 1.25 -0.78 -7.07
N GLU A 482 1.38 -2.05 -7.44
CA GLU A 482 1.36 -3.19 -6.52
C GLU A 482 2.60 -3.20 -5.62
N LEU A 483 3.78 -2.92 -6.17
CA LEU A 483 5.02 -2.82 -5.40
C LEU A 483 4.91 -1.75 -4.30
N TYR A 484 4.44 -0.55 -4.67
CA TYR A 484 4.21 0.53 -3.72
C TYR A 484 3.19 0.13 -2.65
N PHE A 485 2.09 -0.50 -3.05
CA PHE A 485 1.08 -0.98 -2.11
C PHE A 485 1.63 -2.04 -1.16
N ALA A 486 2.47 -2.98 -1.61
CA ALA A 486 3.04 -4.04 -0.79
C ALA A 486 3.86 -3.48 0.38
N THR A 487 4.73 -2.50 0.12
CA THR A 487 5.52 -1.84 1.17
C THR A 487 4.65 -1.02 2.13
N ILE A 488 3.64 -0.31 1.61
CA ILE A 488 2.69 0.43 2.46
C ILE A 488 1.90 -0.55 3.34
N LYS A 489 1.37 -1.64 2.79
CA LYS A 489 0.68 -2.71 3.52
C LYS A 489 1.59 -3.28 4.60
N GLY A 490 2.86 -3.54 4.32
CA GLY A 490 3.85 -4.01 5.28
C GLY A 490 4.00 -3.08 6.48
N LEU A 491 4.17 -1.77 6.28
CA LEU A 491 4.21 -0.79 7.38
C LEU A 491 2.91 -0.80 8.19
N LEU A 492 1.74 -0.82 7.51
CA LEU A 492 0.44 -0.82 8.17
C LEU A 492 0.25 -2.06 9.04
N GLN A 493 0.55 -3.25 8.52
CA GLN A 493 0.53 -4.51 9.27
C GLN A 493 1.44 -4.43 10.50
N ASP A 494 2.70 -4.02 10.30
CA ASP A 494 3.67 -3.96 11.38
C ASP A 494 3.28 -2.93 12.47
N CYS A 495 2.57 -1.87 12.08
CA CYS A 495 1.95 -0.95 13.02
C CYS A 495 0.78 -1.60 13.78
N PHE A 496 -0.12 -2.34 13.13
CA PHE A 496 -1.35 -2.83 13.74
C PHE A 496 -1.17 -4.11 14.55
N ASP A 497 -0.31 -5.03 14.11
CA ASP A 497 -0.15 -6.36 14.72
C ASP A 497 0.75 -6.34 15.96
N HIS A 498 1.62 -5.33 16.09
CA HIS A 498 2.57 -5.19 17.19
C HIS A 498 2.26 -3.97 18.09
N GLN A 499 1.00 -3.78 18.47
CA GLN A 499 0.60 -2.72 19.39
C GLN A 499 0.99 -3.08 20.83
N PRO A 500 1.79 -2.25 21.55
CA PRO A 500 2.09 -2.51 22.95
C PRO A 500 0.78 -2.43 23.76
N GLY A 501 0.44 -3.52 24.45
CA GLY A 501 -0.63 -3.53 25.46
C GLY A 501 -0.23 -2.63 26.62
N GLY A 502 -0.62 -1.36 26.55
CA GLY A 502 -0.26 -0.35 27.55
C GLY A 502 -1.30 0.76 27.63
N LEU A 503 -1.39 1.37 28.81
CA LEU A 503 -2.24 2.54 29.06
C LEU A 503 -1.93 3.65 28.03
N PRO A 504 -2.92 4.47 27.63
CA PRO A 504 -2.72 5.55 26.67
C PRO A 504 -1.61 6.48 27.13
N GLU A 505 -0.52 6.58 26.36
CA GLU A 505 0.49 7.62 26.58
C GLU A 505 -0.17 8.99 26.31
N PRO A 506 0.08 9.99 27.17
CA PRO A 506 -0.40 11.34 26.92
C PRO A 506 0.13 11.85 25.57
N ALA A 507 -0.69 12.62 24.85
CA ALA A 507 -0.29 13.21 23.58
C ALA A 507 1.03 13.98 23.77
N ARG A 508 2.09 13.52 23.09
CA ARG A 508 3.40 14.17 23.17
C ARG A 508 3.26 15.58 22.59
N SER A 509 3.67 16.58 23.37
CA SER A 509 3.83 17.93 22.85
C SER A 509 4.79 17.88 21.68
N LEU A 510 4.45 18.52 20.55
CA LEU A 510 5.34 18.61 19.40
C LEU A 510 6.70 19.18 19.84
N PRO A 511 7.82 18.67 19.28
CA PRO A 511 9.11 19.31 19.49
C PRO A 511 9.06 20.77 19.02
N LYS A 512 10.05 21.56 19.46
CA LYS A 512 10.25 22.91 18.89
C LYS A 512 10.40 22.78 17.37
N PRO A 513 10.03 23.81 16.58
CA PRO A 513 10.31 23.77 15.16
C PRO A 513 11.81 23.57 14.89
N LEU A 514 12.15 22.68 13.96
CA LEU A 514 13.48 22.43 13.45
C LEU A 514 13.98 23.68 12.70
N ASP A 515 13.16 24.24 11.82
CA ASP A 515 13.37 25.55 11.21
C ASP A 515 12.32 26.54 11.73
N LYS A 516 12.77 27.71 12.20
CA LYS A 516 11.88 28.76 12.71
C LYS A 516 11.03 29.42 11.61
N ALA A 517 11.47 29.33 10.36
CA ALA A 517 10.82 29.85 9.17
C ALA A 517 9.97 28.80 8.43
N ASN A 518 9.61 27.71 9.10
CA ASN A 518 8.68 26.72 8.56
C ASN A 518 7.31 27.33 8.20
N LEU A 519 6.57 26.62 7.35
CA LEU A 519 5.31 27.09 6.77
C LEU A 519 4.05 26.59 7.52
N GLN A 520 4.11 26.44 8.85
CA GLN A 520 3.00 25.87 9.67
C GLN A 520 1.69 26.67 9.67
N HIS A 521 1.70 27.89 9.15
CA HIS A 521 0.53 28.77 8.99
C HIS A 521 0.30 29.11 7.52
N GLY A 522 0.83 28.28 6.63
CA GLY A 522 0.65 28.37 5.19
C GLY A 522 -0.83 28.30 4.83
N LYS A 523 -1.29 29.29 4.06
CA LYS A 523 -2.63 29.28 3.47
C LYS A 523 -2.66 30.05 2.16
N TYR A 524 -3.69 29.76 1.37
CA TYR A 524 -4.09 30.65 0.29
C TYR A 524 -4.58 31.99 0.84
N TYR A 525 -4.15 33.06 0.18
CA TYR A 525 -4.60 34.42 0.40
C TYR A 525 -5.26 34.94 -0.87
N ASN A 526 -6.43 35.55 -0.70
CA ASN A 526 -7.31 35.84 -1.81
C ASN A 526 -6.69 36.87 -2.78
N ILE A 527 -6.82 36.63 -4.09
CA ILE A 527 -6.34 37.55 -5.13
C ILE A 527 -6.93 38.96 -5.04
N ARG A 528 -8.12 39.11 -4.46
CA ARG A 528 -8.79 40.39 -4.24
C ARG A 528 -8.12 41.28 -3.19
N ASN A 529 -7.17 40.74 -2.42
CA ASN A 529 -6.41 41.51 -1.43
C ASN A 529 -5.30 42.35 -2.09
N ALA A 530 -5.00 42.15 -3.37
CA ALA A 530 -4.05 42.98 -4.09
C ALA A 530 -4.64 44.35 -4.44
N VAL A 531 -3.82 45.38 -4.29
CA VAL A 531 -4.06 46.74 -4.76
C VAL A 531 -3.26 46.92 -6.04
N TYR A 532 -3.94 47.17 -7.16
CA TYR A 532 -3.32 47.34 -8.47
C TYR A 532 -3.89 48.54 -9.21
N ARG A 533 -3.11 49.07 -10.14
CA ARG A 533 -3.52 50.13 -11.08
C ARG A 533 -3.32 49.62 -12.50
N ASN A 534 -4.04 50.20 -13.47
CA ASN A 534 -3.88 50.07 -14.93
C ASN A 534 -3.07 48.84 -15.42
N GLY A 535 -3.76 47.81 -15.91
CA GLY A 535 -3.14 46.66 -16.59
C GLY A 535 -3.34 45.31 -15.93
N TRP A 536 -3.85 45.26 -14.69
CA TRP A 536 -4.24 44.02 -14.01
C TRP A 536 -5.76 43.85 -13.95
N THR A 537 -6.24 42.62 -14.16
CA THR A 537 -7.66 42.30 -14.20
C THR A 537 -7.93 40.94 -13.56
N ILE A 538 -9.09 40.80 -12.89
CA ILE A 538 -9.56 39.50 -12.42
C ILE A 538 -10.53 38.94 -13.46
N THR A 539 -10.16 37.83 -14.09
CA THR A 539 -11.07 37.05 -14.94
C THR A 539 -11.80 36.03 -14.05
N PRO A 540 -13.13 36.14 -13.84
CA PRO A 540 -13.84 35.31 -12.87
C PRO A 540 -13.88 33.81 -13.19
N GLN A 541 -13.83 33.46 -14.47
CA GLN A 541 -13.81 32.09 -14.98
C GLN A 541 -12.72 31.98 -16.04
N TRP A 542 -11.48 31.93 -15.59
CA TRP A 542 -10.35 31.88 -16.51
C TRP A 542 -10.24 30.51 -17.21
N HIS A 543 -9.90 30.54 -18.49
CA HIS A 543 -9.52 29.38 -19.28
C HIS A 543 -8.33 29.71 -20.22
N PRO A 544 -7.51 28.71 -20.60
CA PRO A 544 -6.53 28.89 -21.67
C PRO A 544 -7.19 29.31 -22.99
N SER A 545 -6.71 30.40 -23.61
CA SER A 545 -7.21 30.87 -24.91
C SER A 545 -6.42 30.29 -26.10
N ASP A 546 -5.28 29.65 -25.85
CA ASP A 546 -4.37 29.09 -26.85
C ASP A 546 -4.61 27.61 -27.16
N GLY A 547 -5.68 27.03 -26.58
CA GLY A 547 -6.05 25.62 -26.77
C GLY A 547 -5.19 24.61 -26.01
N LEU A 548 -4.17 25.06 -25.27
CA LEU A 548 -3.36 24.19 -24.43
C LEU A 548 -4.13 23.76 -23.17
N PRO A 549 -3.93 22.53 -22.67
CA PRO A 549 -4.64 22.04 -21.49
C PRO A 549 -4.16 22.74 -20.20
N THR A 550 -4.92 22.56 -19.13
CA THR A 550 -4.57 22.93 -17.75
C THR A 550 -5.10 21.85 -16.79
N ARG A 551 -4.87 22.00 -15.49
CA ARG A 551 -5.32 21.03 -14.47
C ARG A 551 -6.71 21.40 -13.94
N GLU A 552 -7.47 20.37 -13.59
CA GLU A 552 -8.69 20.51 -12.80
C GLU A 552 -8.40 21.30 -11.51
N GLY A 553 -9.33 22.16 -11.09
CA GLY A 553 -9.14 23.08 -9.96
C GLY A 553 -8.28 24.31 -10.26
N PHE A 554 -7.74 24.44 -11.48
CA PHE A 554 -6.98 25.60 -11.98
C PHE A 554 -7.56 26.18 -13.29
N VAL A 555 -8.82 25.86 -13.57
CA VAL A 555 -9.61 26.34 -14.72
C VAL A 555 -11.04 26.63 -14.27
N ASN A 556 -11.72 27.54 -14.96
CA ASN A 556 -13.06 28.02 -14.59
C ASN A 556 -13.10 28.65 -13.19
N ILE A 557 -12.00 29.25 -12.78
CA ILE A 557 -11.81 29.92 -11.49
C ILE A 557 -11.38 31.38 -11.67
N PRO A 558 -11.53 32.22 -10.63
CA PRO A 558 -10.99 33.57 -10.65
C PRO A 558 -9.46 33.58 -10.76
N VAL A 559 -8.94 34.32 -11.73
CA VAL A 559 -7.49 34.51 -11.92
C VAL A 559 -7.20 35.99 -12.07
N LEU A 560 -6.25 36.51 -11.28
CA LEU A 560 -5.73 37.86 -11.42
C LEU A 560 -4.56 37.83 -12.42
N SER A 561 -4.69 38.54 -13.53
CA SER A 561 -3.69 38.49 -14.59
C SER A 561 -3.33 39.84 -15.18
N SER A 562 -2.12 39.93 -15.73
CA SER A 562 -1.66 41.01 -16.59
C SER A 562 -0.65 40.47 -17.59
N ASP A 563 -0.69 40.95 -18.82
CA ASP A 563 0.31 40.74 -19.86
C ASP A 563 1.10 42.01 -20.19
N THR A 564 0.77 43.14 -19.56
CA THR A 564 1.25 44.47 -19.91
C THR A 564 2.57 44.80 -19.18
N PRO A 565 3.71 44.94 -19.90
CA PRO A 565 4.96 45.36 -19.28
C PRO A 565 4.84 46.65 -18.48
N GLY A 566 5.43 46.68 -17.29
CA GLY A 566 5.36 47.81 -16.38
C GLY A 566 4.09 47.87 -15.52
N ALA A 567 3.07 47.03 -15.76
CA ALA A 567 1.91 46.95 -14.88
C ALA A 567 2.32 46.49 -13.47
N GLU A 568 1.78 47.13 -12.44
CA GLU A 568 2.15 46.91 -11.04
C GLU A 568 0.96 46.50 -10.17
N LEU A 569 1.25 45.60 -9.23
CA LEU A 569 0.38 45.33 -8.09
C LEU A 569 1.17 45.38 -6.78
N SER A 570 0.46 45.68 -5.69
CA SER A 570 0.94 45.62 -4.32
C SER A 570 0.00 44.76 -3.49
N LEU A 571 0.55 43.88 -2.65
CA LEU A 571 -0.20 43.01 -1.77
C LEU A 571 0.20 43.30 -0.32
N PRO A 572 -0.64 43.97 0.48
CA PRO A 572 -0.45 44.01 1.92
C PRO A 572 -0.77 42.63 2.51
N PHE A 573 0.12 42.13 3.37
CA PHE A 573 -0.08 40.88 4.09
C PHE A 573 0.53 40.95 5.49
N LYS A 574 0.10 40.04 6.36
CA LYS A 574 0.70 39.81 7.66
C LYS A 574 1.26 38.38 7.69
N GLY A 575 2.47 38.22 8.19
CA GLY A 575 3.08 36.89 8.31
C GLY A 575 4.60 36.90 8.23
N THR A 576 5.15 35.73 7.89
CA THR A 576 6.59 35.45 7.83
C THR A 576 7.03 34.95 6.44
N ALA A 577 6.09 34.69 5.54
CA ALA A 577 6.38 34.30 4.16
C ALA A 577 5.27 34.78 3.22
N VAL A 578 5.63 35.01 1.95
CA VAL A 578 4.71 35.40 0.88
C VAL A 578 5.10 34.77 -0.45
N GLY A 579 4.11 34.42 -1.26
CA GLY A 579 4.31 33.88 -2.60
C GLY A 579 3.10 34.01 -3.50
N ILE A 580 3.17 33.38 -4.67
CA ILE A 580 2.09 33.30 -5.65
C ILE A 580 1.92 31.86 -6.13
N ALA A 581 0.67 31.42 -6.22
CA ALA A 581 0.28 30.28 -7.04
C ALA A 581 -0.18 30.82 -8.39
N ILE A 582 0.43 30.35 -9.47
CA ILE A 582 0.17 30.79 -10.83
C ILE A 582 -0.29 29.65 -11.72
N VAL A 583 -0.81 29.97 -12.90
CA VAL A 583 -0.89 29.06 -14.05
C VAL A 583 0.07 29.51 -15.13
N SER A 584 1.19 28.78 -15.27
CA SER A 584 2.28 29.08 -16.20
C SER A 584 2.03 28.44 -17.56
N GLY A 585 1.74 29.25 -18.56
CA GLY A 585 1.48 28.80 -19.94
C GLY A 585 2.53 29.25 -20.94
N SER A 586 2.23 29.05 -22.23
CA SER A 586 3.19 29.26 -23.32
C SER A 586 3.64 30.71 -23.49
N ASP A 587 2.92 31.64 -22.86
CA ASP A 587 3.14 33.08 -22.85
C ASP A 587 3.56 33.63 -21.47
N ALA A 588 3.93 32.75 -20.52
CA ALA A 588 4.36 33.15 -19.18
C ALA A 588 5.57 34.11 -19.24
N GLY A 589 5.48 35.22 -18.50
CA GLY A 589 6.50 36.27 -18.49
C GLY A 589 7.52 36.17 -17.36
N ILE A 590 8.36 37.19 -17.27
CA ILE A 590 9.20 37.46 -16.09
C ILE A 590 8.51 38.54 -15.25
N ILE A 591 8.45 38.33 -13.94
CA ILE A 591 8.05 39.38 -12.99
C ILE A 591 9.29 39.97 -12.31
N SER A 592 9.21 41.25 -11.94
CA SER A 592 10.12 41.90 -11.02
C SER A 592 9.38 42.14 -9.70
N TYR A 593 9.91 41.67 -8.58
CA TYR A 593 9.22 41.76 -7.30
C TYR A 593 10.14 42.22 -6.16
N ALA A 594 9.54 42.84 -5.14
CA ALA A 594 10.22 43.22 -3.90
C ALA A 594 9.29 43.03 -2.71
N VAL A 595 9.84 42.63 -1.56
CA VAL A 595 9.13 42.64 -0.27
C VAL A 595 9.61 43.83 0.54
N ASP A 596 8.67 44.65 1.02
CA ASP A 596 8.89 45.90 1.74
C ASP A 596 9.79 46.89 0.98
N LYS A 597 10.93 47.23 1.58
CA LYS A 597 11.97 48.10 1.03
C LYS A 597 13.16 47.31 0.47
N GLY A 598 13.00 46.00 0.28
CA GLY A 598 14.00 45.14 -0.33
C GLY A 598 14.26 45.49 -1.79
N GLU A 599 15.35 44.96 -2.33
CA GLU A 599 15.69 45.13 -3.74
C GLU A 599 14.75 44.33 -4.64
N TYR A 600 14.51 44.86 -5.83
CA TYR A 600 13.73 44.17 -6.85
C TYR A 600 14.53 42.99 -7.42
N ARG A 601 13.87 41.82 -7.46
CA ARG A 601 14.41 40.59 -8.04
C ARG A 601 13.55 40.17 -9.22
N ASN A 602 14.19 39.67 -10.27
CA ASN A 602 13.47 39.11 -11.41
C ASN A 602 13.24 37.62 -11.20
N LEU A 603 12.07 37.13 -11.60
CA LEU A 603 11.68 35.73 -11.54
C LEU A 603 11.02 35.35 -12.86
N ASP A 604 11.61 34.39 -13.55
CA ASP A 604 11.02 33.77 -14.73
C ASP A 604 9.93 32.79 -14.29
N MET A 605 8.71 33.01 -14.77
CA MET A 605 7.58 32.12 -14.48
C MET A 605 7.45 31.03 -15.54
N TYR A 606 8.21 31.10 -16.63
CA TYR A 606 8.20 30.08 -17.67
C TYR A 606 8.86 28.79 -17.17
N THR A 607 8.19 27.67 -17.35
CA THR A 607 8.64 26.34 -16.92
C THR A 607 8.98 25.47 -18.12
N GLN A 608 9.65 24.35 -17.91
CA GLN A 608 9.93 23.37 -18.96
C GLN A 608 8.66 22.74 -19.59
N TRP A 609 7.49 22.90 -18.98
CA TRP A 609 6.21 22.40 -19.53
C TRP A 609 5.33 23.50 -20.13
N SER A 610 5.69 24.77 -19.99
CA SER A 610 4.85 25.91 -20.39
C SER A 610 4.49 25.90 -21.88
N ALA A 611 5.33 25.33 -22.75
CA ALA A 611 5.02 25.17 -24.17
C ALA A 611 3.88 24.17 -24.46
N MET A 612 3.62 23.25 -23.53
CA MET A 612 2.69 22.12 -23.71
C MET A 612 1.40 22.27 -22.92
N LEU A 613 1.39 23.04 -21.84
CA LEU A 613 0.21 23.28 -21.00
C LEU A 613 0.33 24.55 -20.15
N HIS A 614 -0.81 25.00 -19.61
CA HIS A 614 -0.86 25.98 -18.52
C HIS A 614 -0.76 25.23 -17.19
N LEU A 615 0.44 25.19 -16.62
CA LEU A 615 0.76 24.38 -15.46
C LEU A 615 0.57 25.17 -14.15
N PRO A 616 -0.15 24.64 -13.15
CA PRO A 616 -0.14 25.19 -11.80
C PRO A 616 1.28 25.21 -11.23
N TRP A 617 1.75 26.38 -10.82
CA TRP A 617 3.12 26.57 -10.33
C TRP A 617 3.14 27.46 -9.09
N TYR A 618 4.00 27.15 -8.13
CA TYR A 618 4.03 27.82 -6.83
C TYR A 618 5.40 28.44 -6.62
N LEU A 619 5.41 29.74 -6.37
CA LEU A 619 6.63 30.54 -6.29
C LEU A 619 6.64 31.27 -4.95
N LEU A 620 7.66 30.98 -4.15
CA LEU A 620 7.91 31.69 -2.89
C LEU A 620 8.71 32.96 -3.20
N LEU A 621 8.17 34.11 -2.83
CA LEU A 621 8.77 35.43 -3.12
C LEU A 621 9.42 36.04 -1.88
N GLY A 622 9.04 35.60 -0.69
CA GLY A 622 9.71 35.94 0.56
C GLY A 622 9.49 34.83 1.59
N SER A 623 10.52 34.53 2.37
CA SER A 623 10.45 33.60 3.50
C SER A 623 11.39 34.09 4.61
N ASP A 624 11.22 33.56 5.82
CA ASP A 624 11.98 33.99 7.01
C ASP A 624 11.88 35.51 7.27
N LEU A 625 10.71 36.08 6.96
CA LEU A 625 10.41 37.47 7.26
C LEU A 625 10.11 37.62 8.76
N LYS A 626 10.43 38.77 9.33
CA LYS A 626 10.06 39.09 10.71
C LYS A 626 8.54 39.04 10.86
N PRO A 627 7.97 38.40 11.90
CA PRO A 627 6.52 38.41 12.09
C PRO A 627 5.97 39.85 12.11
N GLY A 628 5.06 40.17 11.21
CA GLY A 628 4.52 41.52 11.12
C GLY A 628 3.76 41.79 9.83
N ASN A 629 3.47 43.07 9.61
CA ASN A 629 2.85 43.56 8.38
C ASN A 629 3.93 43.83 7.33
N HIS A 630 3.67 43.41 6.11
CA HIS A 630 4.56 43.53 4.97
C HIS A 630 3.79 43.96 3.72
N VAL A 631 4.53 44.40 2.71
CA VAL A 631 3.99 44.68 1.38
C VAL A 631 4.82 43.98 0.32
N LEU A 632 4.22 43.06 -0.42
CA LEU A 632 4.80 42.52 -1.65
C LEU A 632 4.45 43.44 -2.82
N LYS A 633 5.44 43.83 -3.61
CA LYS A 633 5.24 44.55 -4.88
C LYS A 633 5.64 43.65 -6.03
N ILE A 634 4.81 43.58 -7.07
CA ILE A 634 5.10 42.85 -8.31
C ILE A 634 4.91 43.80 -9.50
N ARG A 635 5.85 43.77 -10.44
CA ARG A 635 5.81 44.46 -11.73
C ARG A 635 6.01 43.45 -12.85
N ILE A 636 5.23 43.54 -13.92
CA ILE A 636 5.48 42.76 -15.15
C ILE A 636 6.73 43.29 -15.85
N SER A 637 7.72 42.44 -16.10
CA SER A 637 8.91 42.82 -16.87
C SER A 637 8.58 42.92 -18.36
N GLY A 638 9.26 43.82 -19.07
CA GLY A 638 9.29 43.79 -20.54
C GLY A 638 10.19 42.69 -21.10
N GLN A 639 10.99 42.05 -20.25
CA GLN A 639 11.79 40.88 -20.59
C GLN A 639 10.97 39.60 -20.43
N LYS A 640 11.29 38.58 -21.22
CA LYS A 640 10.69 37.25 -21.15
C LYS A 640 11.72 36.17 -21.47
N ASN A 641 11.41 34.93 -21.09
CA ASN A 641 12.13 33.77 -21.58
C ASN A 641 12.13 33.74 -23.12
N LYS A 642 13.23 33.32 -23.75
CA LYS A 642 13.32 33.21 -25.22
C LYS A 642 12.27 32.27 -25.81
N ALA A 643 11.87 31.24 -25.06
CA ALA A 643 10.83 30.28 -25.46
C ALA A 643 9.40 30.78 -25.19
N SER A 644 9.24 31.87 -24.43
CA SER A 644 7.91 32.42 -24.12
C SER A 644 7.34 33.22 -25.27
N LYS A 645 6.04 33.05 -25.52
CA LYS A 645 5.27 33.82 -26.50
C LYS A 645 4.86 35.19 -25.96
N GLY A 646 4.92 35.45 -24.65
CA GLY A 646 4.41 36.69 -24.05
C GLY A 646 5.06 37.07 -22.72
N THR A 647 4.41 37.99 -22.00
CA THR A 647 4.86 38.53 -20.71
C THR A 647 3.83 38.29 -19.60
N THR A 648 2.95 37.30 -19.78
CA THR A 648 1.75 37.13 -18.96
C THR A 648 2.07 36.58 -17.57
N CYS A 649 1.48 37.20 -16.55
CA CYS A 649 1.36 36.67 -15.20
C CYS A 649 -0.11 36.31 -14.94
N ARG A 650 -0.35 35.12 -14.37
CA ARG A 650 -1.69 34.63 -14.03
C ARG A 650 -1.68 34.09 -12.61
N ILE A 651 -2.12 34.89 -11.64
CA ILE A 651 -2.14 34.54 -10.23
C ILE A 651 -3.50 33.95 -9.88
N VAL A 652 -3.48 32.72 -9.39
CA VAL A 652 -4.65 31.97 -8.93
C VAL A 652 -4.92 32.25 -7.45
N ASN A 653 -3.85 32.25 -6.64
CA ASN A 653 -3.90 32.64 -5.23
C ASN A 653 -2.58 33.31 -4.85
N PHE A 654 -2.64 34.23 -3.90
CA PHE A 654 -1.45 34.56 -3.12
C PHE A 654 -1.21 33.50 -2.06
N LEU A 655 0.03 33.40 -1.58
CA LEU A 655 0.45 32.45 -0.56
C LEU A 655 0.96 33.27 0.63
N ILE A 656 0.50 33.00 1.84
CA ILE A 656 1.04 33.64 3.06
C ILE A 656 1.22 32.62 4.17
N ASN A 657 2.22 32.85 5.02
CA ASN A 657 2.43 32.13 6.28
C ASN A 657 2.19 33.11 7.44
N GLU A 658 0.96 33.16 7.96
CA GLU A 658 0.50 34.21 8.89
C GLU A 658 1.05 34.10 10.32
#